data_AF-A0A173E006-F1
#
_entry.id   AF-A0A173E006-F1
#
_cell.length_a   1.000
_cell.length_b   1.000
_cell.length_c   1.000
_cell.angle_alpha   90.00
_cell.angle_beta   90.00
_cell.angle_gamma   90.00
#
_symmetry.space_group_name_H-M   'P 1'
#
loop_
_entity.id
_entity.type
_entity.pdbx_description
1 polymer ?
#
loop_
_entity_poly.entity_id
_entity_poly.type
_entity_poly.pdbx_seq_one_letter_code
_entity_poly.pdbx_strand_id
1 'polypeptide(L)'
;MNKRSLLFVTLVSMAFLGCQIFFGYKDFHNYKALSKEQRAISNEVLSIAQAVGLSIAPWSVSPEEELQKNRHAVRIGNYLLLLHRGPTEHSVYASEVHWNFLGETTVFDDLRVVLYNDSTAKISTNVSRVFLPVTNESLPVLVVEFRNNQEPVVFIGQYSQDQGKIYNKNCPVYGTSLVFWRSGNEYLPLGVYDSRTEKLEPLDLPITRAAIFTESRGINTLTTEQYFVLSNDYMQLVISSDSGSIEGINLPFSSKSSQSIVNEIGFDRDLVAQAPKESSFPGFPAIGANNQEIVNSIGGYYPLLRRGELSDPKKRTPFHYHALNLVSGRELTTALTSGYRVVHFDSTVLELESLDSLVKKRYKLSNNQPYTFEVEFSLDRSIEDVWITSGVPEVEIMSNAFTPAIKYRVIRKNKGQLDKVKLPKPKNPLTIQNGVYPQWIINSNGYFGIILSPLTDIPAGYASAYIPGNIVPTRLSLLSPKNQTYPSSKYPGYEALLPLPKEVRSCRFLVYAGPLAEPTLSALDQAYTNAQGDSPNYLECITFRGLFAFITEPFAALLFIIMKFFKIITGSWGISIILLTVFLKLLLYPLNAWSIRSMRRMQKLSPYIQEIQQKYKKEPKRAQMEIMSLYKTNRVNPITGCLPLLIQLPFLIAMFDLLKSSFLLRGATFIPGWIDNLTAPDVLFSWTTPVWFFGNEFHLLPILLGVVMFAQQKISANKKGPLTDQQRQQAAMGTMMAILFTLMFYNFPSGLNIYWLSSMLLGIVQQWATNKILDSKHIKNEVSLNKRK
;
A
#
# COMPACT_ATOMS: atom_id res chain seq x y z
N MET A 1 25.03 56.64 41.34
CA MET A 1 23.73 55.95 41.13
C MET A 1 22.62 56.76 41.79
N ASN A 2 21.57 57.14 41.07
CA ASN A 2 20.49 57.98 41.62
C ASN A 2 19.69 57.19 42.68
N LYS A 3 19.11 57.85 43.71
CA LYS A 3 18.47 57.18 44.86
C LYS A 3 17.42 56.13 44.46
N ARG A 4 16.72 56.34 43.34
CA ARG A 4 15.75 55.38 42.79
C ARG A 4 16.39 54.10 42.23
N SER A 5 17.58 54.21 41.63
CA SER A 5 18.31 53.06 41.09
C SER A 5 18.92 52.21 42.21
N LEU A 6 19.40 52.84 43.29
CA LEU A 6 19.89 52.10 44.46
C LEU A 6 18.75 51.34 45.15
N LEU A 7 17.57 51.96 45.27
CA LEU A 7 16.38 51.34 45.88
C LEU A 7 15.83 50.18 45.04
N PHE A 8 15.90 50.29 43.72
CA PHE A 8 15.54 49.20 42.81
C PHE A 8 16.53 48.02 42.91
N VAL A 9 17.84 48.30 42.95
CA VAL A 9 18.87 47.26 43.05
C VAL A 9 18.81 46.56 44.42
N THR A 10 18.56 47.27 45.53
CA THR A 10 18.39 46.64 46.84
C THR A 10 17.09 45.85 46.95
N LEU A 11 15.97 46.31 46.37
CA LEU A 11 14.71 45.54 46.32
C LEU A 11 14.87 44.26 45.49
N VAL A 12 15.52 44.34 44.33
CA VAL A 12 15.78 43.17 43.47
C VAL A 12 16.75 42.20 44.16
N SER A 13 17.75 42.71 44.88
CA SER A 13 18.71 41.86 45.62
C SER A 13 18.06 41.18 46.83
N MET A 14 17.19 41.86 47.59
CA MET A 14 16.43 41.23 48.67
C MET A 14 15.39 40.23 48.16
N ALA A 15 14.76 40.49 47.01
CA ALA A 15 13.86 39.54 46.36
C ALA A 15 14.59 38.28 45.89
N PHE A 16 15.83 38.41 45.39
CA PHE A 16 16.68 37.28 45.00
C PHE A 16 17.15 36.46 46.20
N LEU A 17 17.55 37.11 47.30
CA LEU A 17 17.96 36.42 48.52
C LEU A 17 16.77 35.70 49.18
N GLY A 18 15.59 36.33 49.19
CA GLY A 18 14.34 35.73 49.65
C GLY A 18 13.91 34.53 48.79
N CYS A 19 14.09 34.60 47.47
CA CYS A 19 13.86 33.46 46.58
C CYS A 19 14.85 32.32 46.84
N GLN A 20 16.15 32.59 47.02
CA GLN A 20 17.12 31.52 47.30
C GLN A 20 16.84 30.79 48.62
N ILE A 21 16.43 31.50 49.66
CA ILE A 21 16.10 30.89 50.97
C ILE A 21 14.77 30.13 50.89
N PHE A 22 13.75 30.66 50.20
CA PHE A 22 12.44 30.02 50.09
C PHE A 22 12.42 28.80 49.16
N PHE A 23 13.18 28.84 48.04
CA PHE A 23 13.31 27.70 47.14
C PHE A 23 14.26 26.63 47.71
N GLY A 24 15.39 27.02 48.33
CA GLY A 24 16.31 26.07 48.96
C GLY A 24 15.69 25.26 50.12
N TYR A 25 14.77 25.84 50.89
CA TYR A 25 14.09 25.14 51.99
C TYR A 25 12.96 24.22 51.50
N LYS A 26 12.29 24.59 50.41
CA LYS A 26 11.21 23.79 49.79
C LYS A 26 11.75 22.58 49.03
N ASP A 27 12.91 22.73 48.41
CA ASP A 27 13.59 21.64 47.72
C ASP A 27 14.05 20.54 48.69
N PHE A 28 14.62 20.90 49.86
CA PHE A 28 15.07 19.92 50.85
C PHE A 28 13.94 19.05 51.44
N HIS A 29 12.75 19.63 51.67
CA HIS A 29 11.59 18.90 52.16
C HIS A 29 11.02 17.93 51.11
N ASN A 30 11.02 18.34 49.83
CA ASN A 30 10.65 17.49 48.72
C ASN A 30 11.63 16.32 48.54
N TYR A 31 12.95 16.53 48.69
CA TYR A 31 13.95 15.46 48.64
C TYR A 31 13.76 14.41 49.75
N LYS A 32 13.44 14.82 50.98
CA LYS A 32 13.20 13.89 52.10
C LYS A 32 11.90 13.09 51.92
N ALA A 33 10.88 13.69 51.31
CA ALA A 33 9.62 13.01 50.95
C ALA A 33 9.83 11.99 49.82
N LEU A 34 10.50 12.39 48.73
CA LEU A 34 10.88 11.53 47.60
C LEU A 34 11.75 10.34 48.05
N SER A 35 12.70 10.55 48.97
CA SER A 35 13.53 9.47 49.51
C SER A 35 12.72 8.44 50.31
N LYS A 36 11.67 8.85 51.03
CA LYS A 36 10.77 7.93 51.75
C LYS A 36 9.89 7.14 50.79
N GLU A 37 9.36 7.80 49.77
CA GLU A 37 8.53 7.17 48.73
C GLU A 37 9.34 6.14 47.91
N GLN A 38 10.58 6.46 47.57
CA GLN A 38 11.51 5.53 46.93
C GLN A 38 11.80 4.29 47.78
N ARG A 39 11.94 4.44 49.10
CA ARG A 39 12.12 3.28 49.99
C ARG A 39 10.89 2.39 50.03
N ALA A 40 9.69 2.97 50.01
CA ALA A 40 8.46 2.18 49.95
C ALA A 40 8.37 1.37 48.65
N ILE A 41 8.62 2.00 47.50
CA ILE A 41 8.65 1.35 46.18
C ILE A 41 9.73 0.27 46.13
N SER A 42 10.91 0.57 46.67
CA SER A 42 12.03 -0.38 46.72
C SER A 42 11.71 -1.62 47.53
N ASN A 43 11.05 -1.47 48.68
CA ASN A 43 10.67 -2.62 49.51
C ASN A 43 9.63 -3.50 48.81
N GLU A 44 8.68 -2.88 48.11
CA GLU A 44 7.68 -3.61 47.30
C GLU A 44 8.33 -4.38 46.15
N VAL A 45 9.16 -3.72 45.34
CA VAL A 45 9.90 -4.36 44.22
C VAL A 45 10.81 -5.46 44.74
N LEU A 46 11.51 -5.25 45.86
CA LEU A 46 12.38 -6.25 46.46
C LEU A 46 11.59 -7.47 46.95
N SER A 47 10.41 -7.28 47.56
CA SER A 47 9.55 -8.40 47.97
C SER A 47 9.11 -9.29 46.79
N ILE A 48 8.84 -8.66 45.63
CA ILE A 48 8.48 -9.37 44.39
C ILE A 48 9.71 -10.08 43.82
N ALA A 49 10.88 -9.43 43.84
CA ALA A 49 12.13 -10.02 43.36
C ALA A 49 12.59 -11.22 44.21
N GLN A 50 12.39 -11.15 45.53
CA GLN A 50 12.69 -12.23 46.48
C GLN A 50 11.87 -13.49 46.18
N ALA A 51 10.59 -13.35 45.83
CA ALA A 51 9.75 -14.48 45.43
C ALA A 51 10.24 -15.21 44.16
N VAL A 52 11.11 -14.56 43.38
CA VAL A 52 11.66 -15.04 42.10
C VAL A 52 13.19 -15.26 42.21
N GLY A 53 13.72 -15.34 43.43
CA GLY A 53 15.10 -15.78 43.71
C GLY A 53 16.17 -14.70 43.73
N LEU A 54 15.83 -13.40 43.64
CA LEU A 54 16.77 -12.28 43.81
C LEU A 54 16.58 -11.59 45.16
N SER A 55 17.64 -11.52 45.98
CA SER A 55 17.60 -10.89 47.31
C SER A 55 18.87 -10.08 47.58
N ILE A 56 18.80 -9.16 48.55
CA ILE A 56 19.95 -8.36 49.00
C ILE A 56 20.29 -8.80 50.42
N ALA A 57 21.56 -9.09 50.65
CA ALA A 57 22.06 -9.54 51.95
C ALA A 57 23.32 -8.75 52.33
N PRO A 58 23.50 -8.38 53.61
CA PRO A 58 24.77 -7.87 54.07
C PRO A 58 25.81 -9.00 54.13
N TRP A 59 27.09 -8.67 53.99
CA TRP A 59 28.18 -9.65 53.96
C TRP A 59 29.40 -9.24 54.81
N SER A 60 30.15 -10.23 55.29
CA SER A 60 31.39 -10.08 56.06
C SER A 60 32.47 -11.07 55.64
N VAL A 61 33.72 -10.82 56.03
CA VAL A 61 34.85 -11.74 55.76
C VAL A 61 34.93 -12.82 56.84
N SER A 62 34.50 -12.49 58.06
CA SER A 62 34.40 -13.42 59.19
C SER A 62 32.99 -13.38 59.82
N PRO A 63 32.46 -14.50 60.32
CA PRO A 63 31.20 -14.53 61.06
C PRO A 63 31.24 -13.71 62.36
N GLU A 64 32.42 -13.36 62.86
CA GLU A 64 32.63 -12.56 64.08
C GLU A 64 32.82 -11.06 63.81
N GLU A 65 32.83 -10.63 62.54
CA GLU A 65 33.01 -9.22 62.14
C GLU A 65 31.69 -8.45 62.25
N GLU A 66 31.72 -7.26 62.87
CA GLU A 66 30.52 -6.43 63.05
C GLU A 66 29.95 -6.00 61.68
N LEU A 67 28.63 -6.20 61.48
CA LEU A 67 27.94 -5.93 60.22
C LEU A 67 28.09 -4.46 59.79
N GLN A 68 28.94 -4.22 58.79
CA GLN A 68 29.18 -2.88 58.24
C GLN A 68 28.03 -2.47 57.31
N LYS A 69 27.47 -1.26 57.54
CA LYS A 69 26.38 -0.69 56.71
C LYS A 69 26.72 -0.51 55.22
N ASN A 70 27.99 -0.66 54.83
CA ASN A 70 28.48 -0.43 53.48
C ASN A 70 28.70 -1.72 52.68
N ARG A 71 28.47 -2.89 53.28
CA ARG A 71 28.76 -4.19 52.66
C ARG A 71 27.46 -4.92 52.36
N HIS A 72 26.95 -4.74 51.13
CA HIS A 72 25.78 -5.44 50.62
C HIS A 72 26.13 -6.25 49.37
N ALA A 73 25.48 -7.40 49.23
CA ALA A 73 25.63 -8.32 48.12
C ALA A 73 24.25 -8.64 47.53
N VAL A 74 24.21 -8.97 46.24
CA VAL A 74 23.00 -9.42 45.56
C VAL A 74 23.07 -10.94 45.42
N ARG A 75 22.15 -11.65 46.06
CA ARG A 75 22.00 -13.10 45.93
C ARG A 75 21.00 -13.41 44.81
N ILE A 76 21.38 -14.32 43.92
CA ILE A 76 20.57 -14.82 42.82
C ILE A 76 20.62 -16.35 42.86
N GLY A 77 19.56 -16.97 43.35
CA GLY A 77 19.53 -18.43 43.58
C GLY A 77 20.70 -18.89 44.47
N ASN A 78 21.60 -19.69 43.87
CA ASN A 78 22.79 -20.27 44.51
C ASN A 78 24.06 -19.45 44.26
N TYR A 79 23.94 -18.21 43.80
CA TYR A 79 25.07 -17.32 43.51
C TYR A 79 24.98 -16.02 44.30
N LEU A 80 26.15 -15.46 44.64
CA LEU A 80 26.29 -14.19 45.34
C LEU A 80 27.17 -13.24 44.53
N LEU A 81 26.64 -12.07 44.18
CA LEU A 81 27.32 -11.00 43.45
C LEU A 81 27.68 -9.85 44.38
N LEU A 82 28.94 -9.45 44.35
CA LEU A 82 29.52 -8.42 45.20
C LEU A 82 30.19 -7.34 44.36
N LEU A 83 29.89 -6.07 44.63
CA LEU A 83 30.71 -4.97 44.12
C LEU A 83 31.67 -4.49 45.20
N HIS A 84 32.94 -4.44 44.85
CA HIS A 84 33.98 -4.06 45.79
C HIS A 84 35.11 -3.30 45.09
N ARG A 85 35.74 -2.39 45.83
CA ARG A 85 36.96 -1.68 45.44
C ARG A 85 38.04 -2.05 46.45
N GLY A 86 38.80 -3.11 46.15
CA GLY A 86 39.83 -3.67 47.01
C GLY A 86 40.16 -5.13 46.66
N PRO A 87 41.03 -5.80 47.44
CA PRO A 87 41.45 -7.18 47.16
C PRO A 87 40.27 -8.15 47.29
N THR A 88 40.27 -9.16 46.43
CA THR A 88 39.20 -10.17 46.39
C THR A 88 39.47 -11.26 47.41
N GLU A 89 38.50 -11.49 48.29
CA GLU A 89 38.57 -12.55 49.29
C GLU A 89 38.22 -13.91 48.69
N HIS A 90 38.85 -14.99 49.19
CA HIS A 90 38.58 -16.34 48.70
C HIS A 90 37.24 -16.91 49.19
N SER A 91 36.73 -16.42 50.32
CA SER A 91 35.42 -16.75 50.84
C SER A 91 34.82 -15.58 51.61
N VAL A 92 33.48 -15.54 51.64
CA VAL A 92 32.71 -14.51 52.35
C VAL A 92 31.49 -15.14 53.01
N TYR A 93 30.98 -14.49 54.05
CA TYR A 93 29.75 -14.87 54.74
C TYR A 93 28.64 -13.89 54.42
N ALA A 94 27.48 -14.38 54.01
CA ALA A 94 26.29 -13.56 53.80
C ALA A 94 25.05 -14.30 54.30
N SER A 95 24.25 -13.65 55.15
CA SER A 95 23.10 -14.26 55.83
C SER A 95 23.42 -15.59 56.53
N GLU A 96 24.55 -15.65 57.25
CA GLU A 96 25.04 -16.84 57.98
C GLU A 96 25.44 -18.05 57.09
N VAL A 97 25.45 -17.88 55.77
CA VAL A 97 25.90 -18.90 54.80
C VAL A 97 27.32 -18.59 54.33
N HIS A 98 28.14 -19.63 54.15
CA HIS A 98 29.51 -19.52 53.63
C HIS A 98 29.54 -19.63 52.10
N TRP A 99 30.18 -18.68 51.44
CA TRP A 99 30.23 -18.57 49.99
C TRP A 99 31.69 -18.64 49.49
N ASN A 100 31.94 -19.48 48.48
CA ASN A 100 33.27 -19.68 47.90
C ASN A 100 33.46 -18.89 46.60
N PHE A 101 34.62 -18.27 46.42
CA PHE A 101 34.97 -17.52 45.22
C PHE A 101 34.85 -18.39 43.96
N LEU A 102 34.23 -17.84 42.92
CA LEU A 102 34.01 -18.52 41.65
C LEU A 102 34.56 -17.76 40.44
N GLY A 103 34.57 -16.43 40.49
CA GLY A 103 35.16 -15.60 39.44
C GLY A 103 35.01 -14.11 39.75
N GLU A 104 35.83 -13.29 39.10
CA GLU A 104 35.73 -11.82 39.17
C GLU A 104 35.81 -11.21 37.78
N THR A 105 35.17 -10.05 37.62
CA THR A 105 35.36 -9.18 36.47
C THR A 105 35.62 -7.76 36.96
N THR A 106 36.55 -7.06 36.31
CA THR A 106 36.79 -5.63 36.57
C THR A 106 35.99 -4.81 35.57
N VAL A 107 35.39 -3.71 36.02
CA VAL A 107 34.54 -2.86 35.17
C VAL A 107 35.17 -1.48 34.99
N PHE A 108 34.81 -0.48 35.81
CA PHE A 108 35.31 0.90 35.72
C PHE A 108 36.08 1.31 37.00
N ASP A 109 37.08 2.19 36.90
CA ASP A 109 37.77 2.82 38.05
C ASP A 109 38.14 1.83 39.19
N ASP A 110 38.76 0.69 38.84
CA ASP A 110 39.12 -0.41 39.75
C ASP A 110 37.95 -1.08 40.52
N LEU A 111 36.71 -0.86 40.08
CA LEU A 111 35.54 -1.55 40.60
C LEU A 111 35.48 -2.99 40.09
N ARG A 112 35.43 -3.94 41.01
CA ARG A 112 35.33 -5.36 40.73
C ARG A 112 33.94 -5.87 41.06
N VAL A 113 33.43 -6.75 40.21
CA VAL A 113 32.26 -7.57 40.50
C VAL A 113 32.72 -9.00 40.71
N VAL A 114 32.54 -9.49 41.93
CA VAL A 114 32.99 -10.80 42.36
C VAL A 114 31.80 -11.72 42.53
N LEU A 115 31.92 -12.93 42.02
CA LEU A 115 30.91 -13.98 42.05
C LEU A 115 31.34 -15.10 43.00
N TYR A 116 30.43 -15.50 43.89
CA TYR A 116 30.60 -16.61 44.81
C TYR A 116 29.44 -17.62 44.69
N ASN A 117 29.66 -18.85 45.15
CA ASN A 117 28.69 -19.94 45.17
C ASN A 117 28.70 -20.67 46.53
N ASP A 118 27.52 -21.13 46.94
CA ASP A 118 27.24 -21.92 48.17
C ASP A 118 27.63 -23.41 47.99
N SER A 119 27.68 -23.93 46.75
CA SER A 119 27.83 -25.37 46.46
C SER A 119 29.18 -25.78 45.83
N THR A 120 29.70 -26.95 46.22
CA THR A 120 30.94 -27.60 45.70
C THR A 120 30.82 -28.15 44.27
N ALA A 121 30.06 -27.50 43.39
CA ALA A 121 29.86 -27.94 42.01
C ALA A 121 30.88 -27.27 41.06
N LYS A 122 31.69 -28.09 40.35
CA LYS A 122 32.64 -27.62 39.32
C LYS A 122 31.89 -26.99 38.15
N ILE A 123 32.23 -25.74 37.82
CA ILE A 123 31.73 -25.04 36.63
C ILE A 123 32.83 -25.02 35.56
N SER A 124 32.47 -25.38 34.31
CA SER A 124 33.32 -25.36 33.10
C SER A 124 33.95 -23.97 32.86
N THR A 125 35.15 -23.88 32.29
CA THR A 125 36.00 -22.65 32.21
C THR A 125 35.90 -21.84 30.92
N ASN A 126 34.88 -22.01 30.08
CA ASN A 126 34.75 -21.19 28.86
C ASN A 126 34.04 -19.85 29.15
N VAL A 127 34.78 -18.75 29.03
CA VAL A 127 34.30 -17.36 29.19
C VAL A 127 33.81 -16.87 27.82
N SER A 128 32.55 -16.44 27.73
CA SER A 128 31.95 -15.91 26.50
C SER A 128 31.00 -14.76 26.87
N ARG A 129 31.18 -13.61 26.20
CA ARG A 129 30.53 -12.33 26.51
C ARG A 129 29.04 -12.30 26.16
N VAL A 130 28.27 -11.56 26.96
CA VAL A 130 26.83 -11.27 26.74
C VAL A 130 26.68 -10.21 25.64
N PHE A 131 25.80 -10.46 24.66
CA PHE A 131 25.36 -9.45 23.69
C PHE A 131 23.89 -9.11 23.92
N LEU A 132 23.57 -7.82 23.99
CA LEU A 132 22.21 -7.30 24.18
C LEU A 132 21.44 -7.30 22.84
N PRO A 133 20.12 -7.60 22.84
CA PRO A 133 19.31 -7.57 21.62
C PRO A 133 19.21 -6.14 21.07
N VAL A 134 19.39 -5.97 19.75
CA VAL A 134 19.23 -4.68 19.06
C VAL A 134 17.72 -4.39 18.90
N THR A 135 17.15 -3.62 19.83
CA THR A 135 15.74 -3.21 19.75
C THR A 135 15.62 -1.69 19.77
N ASN A 136 14.77 -1.12 18.90
CA ASN A 136 14.42 0.31 18.91
C ASN A 136 13.52 0.72 20.11
N GLU A 137 13.04 -0.24 20.90
CA GLU A 137 12.20 -0.02 22.08
C GLU A 137 12.99 -0.15 23.39
N SER A 138 12.57 0.57 24.43
CA SER A 138 13.25 0.56 25.72
C SER A 138 12.97 -0.73 26.52
N LEU A 139 14.04 -1.43 26.92
CA LEU A 139 13.97 -2.72 27.60
C LEU A 139 13.69 -2.55 29.10
N PRO A 140 12.66 -3.20 29.68
CA PRO A 140 12.46 -3.16 31.13
C PRO A 140 13.57 -3.96 31.83
N VAL A 141 14.28 -3.29 32.74
CA VAL A 141 15.39 -3.86 33.52
C VAL A 141 15.17 -3.64 35.00
N LEU A 142 15.60 -4.57 35.84
CA LEU A 142 15.67 -4.40 37.28
C LEU A 142 17.02 -3.79 37.65
N VAL A 143 17.02 -2.72 38.44
CA VAL A 143 18.22 -1.97 38.82
C VAL A 143 18.40 -2.04 40.32
N VAL A 144 19.59 -2.45 40.76
CA VAL A 144 20.02 -2.42 42.16
C VAL A 144 21.09 -1.34 42.31
N GLU A 145 20.71 -0.23 42.92
CA GLU A 145 21.53 0.97 43.08
C GLU A 145 22.28 0.97 44.41
N PHE A 146 23.61 1.03 44.37
CA PHE A 146 24.45 1.08 45.56
C PHE A 146 24.76 2.54 45.94
N ARG A 147 24.34 2.93 47.15
CA ARG A 147 24.55 4.27 47.70
C ARG A 147 25.52 4.23 48.87
N ASN A 148 26.43 5.20 48.94
CA ASN A 148 27.39 5.31 50.04
C ASN A 148 26.66 5.48 51.38
N ASN A 149 27.02 4.67 52.39
CA ASN A 149 26.46 4.72 53.74
C ASN A 149 24.94 4.48 53.84
N GLN A 150 24.33 3.79 52.87
CA GLN A 150 22.89 3.45 52.86
C GLN A 150 22.64 2.04 52.29
N GLU A 151 21.50 1.45 52.65
CA GLU A 151 21.03 0.19 52.03
C GLU A 151 20.77 0.39 50.53
N PRO A 152 21.07 -0.61 49.68
CA PRO A 152 20.82 -0.52 48.25
C PRO A 152 19.33 -0.36 47.94
N VAL A 153 19.03 0.41 46.90
CA VAL A 153 17.65 0.66 46.44
C VAL A 153 17.39 -0.15 45.19
N VAL A 154 16.24 -0.82 45.12
CA VAL A 154 15.84 -1.66 43.99
C VAL A 154 14.64 -1.04 43.28
N PHE A 155 14.70 -0.92 41.96
CA PHE A 155 13.57 -0.44 41.17
C PHE A 155 13.60 -0.99 39.74
N ILE A 156 12.48 -0.81 39.02
CA ILE A 156 12.38 -1.17 37.61
C ILE A 156 12.70 0.07 36.77
N GLY A 157 13.69 -0.04 35.90
CA GLY A 157 14.09 0.96 34.92
C GLY A 157 13.80 0.51 33.48
N GLN A 158 14.03 1.41 32.54
CA GLN A 158 13.95 1.17 31.10
C GLN A 158 15.30 1.49 30.47
N TYR A 159 15.96 0.49 29.88
CA TYR A 159 17.24 0.63 29.20
C TYR A 159 17.03 0.96 27.71
N SER A 160 17.74 1.96 27.20
CA SER A 160 17.76 2.32 25.77
C SER A 160 19.16 2.13 25.18
N GLN A 161 19.26 1.32 24.13
CA GLN A 161 20.54 0.92 23.56
C GLN A 161 21.21 2.03 22.72
N ASP A 162 20.43 2.89 22.05
CA ASP A 162 20.96 4.02 21.27
C ASP A 162 21.67 5.08 22.12
N GLN A 163 21.34 5.17 23.42
CA GLN A 163 21.92 6.16 24.33
C GLN A 163 22.76 5.53 25.45
N GLY A 164 22.69 4.21 25.66
CA GLY A 164 23.36 3.51 26.79
C GLY A 164 22.75 3.85 28.16
N LYS A 165 21.60 4.51 28.19
CA LYS A 165 20.98 5.10 29.38
C LYS A 165 19.89 4.23 29.97
N ILE A 166 19.74 4.32 31.29
CA ILE A 166 18.61 3.74 32.02
C ILE A 166 17.71 4.87 32.51
N TYR A 167 16.45 4.84 32.09
CA TYR A 167 15.43 5.79 32.51
C TYR A 167 14.52 5.17 33.58
N ASN A 168 14.18 5.95 34.59
CA ASN A 168 13.10 5.65 35.51
C ASN A 168 12.17 6.88 35.55
N LYS A 169 10.88 6.67 35.26
CA LYS A 169 9.86 7.73 35.21
C LYS A 169 9.77 8.54 36.52
N ASN A 170 10.16 7.92 37.64
CA ASN A 170 9.93 8.47 38.97
C ASN A 170 11.22 8.91 39.68
N CYS A 171 12.42 8.65 39.12
CA CYS A 171 13.68 9.17 39.67
C CYS A 171 14.88 9.02 38.70
N PRO A 172 15.82 9.98 38.65
CA PRO A 172 17.15 9.75 38.08
C PRO A 172 17.94 8.66 38.83
N VAL A 173 18.65 7.80 38.09
CA VAL A 173 19.54 6.76 38.64
C VAL A 173 20.84 7.42 39.09
N TYR A 174 21.27 7.22 40.35
CA TYR A 174 22.48 7.82 40.90
C TYR A 174 23.51 6.78 41.33
N GLY A 175 24.78 7.02 41.04
CA GLY A 175 25.89 6.18 41.48
C GLY A 175 26.07 4.93 40.60
N THR A 176 26.50 3.85 41.23
CA THR A 176 26.82 2.60 40.55
C THR A 176 25.75 1.55 40.82
N SER A 177 25.22 0.95 39.75
CA SER A 177 24.10 0.03 39.84
C SER A 177 24.36 -1.29 39.14
N LEU A 178 23.91 -2.40 39.71
CA LEU A 178 23.79 -3.67 38.99
C LEU A 178 22.47 -3.72 38.25
N VAL A 179 22.51 -4.18 37.00
CA VAL A 179 21.36 -4.23 36.13
C VAL A 179 21.05 -5.67 35.78
N PHE A 180 19.79 -6.05 35.92
CA PHE A 180 19.29 -7.39 35.67
C PHE A 180 18.16 -7.36 34.66
N TRP A 181 18.06 -8.42 33.88
CA TRP A 181 16.94 -8.65 32.98
C TRP A 181 16.18 -9.88 33.40
N ARG A 182 14.84 -9.80 33.32
CA ARG A 182 13.97 -10.91 33.67
C ARG A 182 13.75 -11.78 32.43
N SER A 183 14.23 -13.01 32.48
CA SER A 183 13.94 -14.05 31.49
C SER A 183 13.11 -15.15 32.15
N GLY A 184 11.81 -15.18 31.85
CA GLY A 184 10.86 -16.09 32.51
C GLY A 184 10.79 -15.86 34.04
N ASN A 185 11.20 -16.88 34.81
CA ASN A 185 11.23 -16.88 36.27
C ASN A 185 12.64 -16.66 36.86
N GLU A 186 13.59 -16.19 36.07
CA GLU A 186 14.96 -15.94 36.53
C GLU A 186 15.41 -14.50 36.21
N TYR A 187 16.30 -13.97 37.06
CA TYR A 187 16.97 -12.68 36.84
C TYR A 187 18.41 -12.92 36.37
N LEU A 188 18.72 -12.43 35.18
CA LEU A 188 20.04 -12.53 34.57
C LEU A 188 20.82 -11.22 34.76
N PRO A 189 22.07 -11.25 35.26
CA PRO A 189 22.90 -10.06 35.36
C PRO A 189 23.32 -9.60 33.97
N LEU A 190 22.95 -8.37 33.60
CA LEU A 190 23.35 -7.75 32.34
C LEU A 190 24.68 -7.03 32.45
N GLY A 191 24.87 -6.24 33.50
CA GLY A 191 25.98 -5.29 33.55
C GLY A 191 26.00 -4.38 34.79
N VAL A 192 27.04 -3.56 34.87
CA VAL A 192 27.15 -2.45 35.84
C VAL A 192 26.92 -1.13 35.12
N TYR A 193 25.97 -0.34 35.61
CA TYR A 193 25.68 0.99 35.12
C TYR A 193 26.40 2.05 35.98
N ASP A 194 27.15 2.95 35.37
CA ASP A 194 27.70 4.15 36.03
C ASP A 194 26.89 5.39 35.60
N SER A 195 26.24 6.03 36.57
CA SER A 195 25.44 7.23 36.32
C SER A 195 26.27 8.45 35.87
N ARG A 196 27.58 8.47 36.12
CA ARG A 196 28.47 9.59 35.72
C ARG A 196 28.78 9.55 34.23
N THR A 197 29.00 8.35 33.69
CA THR A 197 29.29 8.14 32.27
C THR A 197 28.06 7.77 31.45
N GLU A 198 26.93 7.52 32.13
CA GLU A 198 25.65 7.10 31.54
C GLU A 198 25.80 5.88 30.61
N LYS A 199 26.63 4.91 31.04
CA LYS A 199 26.95 3.71 30.27
C LYS A 199 26.76 2.46 31.11
N LEU A 200 26.20 1.44 30.48
CA LEU A 200 26.09 0.08 31.01
C LEU A 200 27.25 -0.76 30.45
N GLU A 201 28.17 -1.21 31.30
CA GLU A 201 29.20 -2.17 30.90
C GLU A 201 28.75 -3.59 31.22
N PRO A 202 28.90 -4.53 30.26
CA PRO A 202 28.49 -5.91 30.46
C PRO A 202 29.37 -6.63 31.48
N LEU A 203 28.79 -7.59 32.20
CA LEU A 203 29.53 -8.47 33.12
C LEU A 203 30.04 -9.71 32.39
N ASP A 204 31.31 -10.06 32.63
CA ASP A 204 31.92 -11.29 32.10
C ASP A 204 32.09 -12.32 33.24
N LEU A 205 30.97 -12.90 33.70
CA LEU A 205 30.93 -13.82 34.84
C LEU A 205 30.22 -15.14 34.48
N PRO A 206 30.60 -16.30 35.04
CA PRO A 206 30.05 -17.62 34.66
C PRO A 206 28.51 -17.79 34.71
N ILE A 207 27.79 -16.98 35.49
CA ILE A 207 26.32 -17.02 35.58
C ILE A 207 25.61 -16.25 34.46
N THR A 208 26.34 -15.53 33.61
CA THR A 208 25.79 -14.85 32.44
C THR A 208 25.51 -15.80 31.26
N ARG A 209 25.76 -17.12 31.45
CA ARG A 209 25.74 -18.20 30.44
C ARG A 209 24.37 -18.57 29.83
N ALA A 210 23.26 -17.92 30.18
CA ALA A 210 21.94 -18.26 29.64
C ALA A 210 21.48 -17.40 28.45
N ALA A 211 22.39 -16.77 27.71
CA ALA A 211 22.08 -16.15 26.42
C ALA A 211 23.21 -16.40 25.42
N ILE A 212 23.10 -17.46 24.61
CA ILE A 212 23.91 -17.61 23.40
C ILE A 212 23.17 -16.93 22.25
N PHE A 213 23.66 -15.74 21.91
CA PHE A 213 23.66 -15.19 20.56
C PHE A 213 25.05 -15.44 19.98
N THR A 214 25.15 -15.95 18.76
CA THR A 214 26.44 -16.10 18.07
C THR A 214 26.32 -15.73 16.61
N GLU A 215 27.28 -14.94 16.13
CA GLU A 215 27.97 -15.17 14.86
C GLU A 215 29.49 -15.15 15.09
N SER A 216 30.21 -16.13 14.54
CA SER A 216 31.14 -15.87 13.44
C SER A 216 31.88 -17.16 13.04
N ARG A 217 31.74 -17.53 11.76
CA ARG A 217 32.88 -17.92 10.95
C ARG A 217 32.65 -17.38 9.54
N GLY A 218 33.41 -16.34 9.19
CA GLY A 218 33.63 -15.91 7.81
C GLY A 218 32.58 -14.98 7.23
N ILE A 219 32.33 -13.83 7.87
CA ILE A 219 31.62 -12.72 7.22
C ILE A 219 32.44 -11.45 7.41
N ASN A 220 33.22 -11.12 6.39
CA ASN A 220 33.47 -9.71 6.12
C ASN A 220 32.13 -9.14 5.63
N THR A 221 31.66 -8.08 6.28
CA THR A 221 30.45 -7.27 6.00
C THR A 221 29.11 -8.02 6.03
N LEU A 222 28.23 -7.74 7.02
CA LEU A 222 26.76 -7.83 6.89
C LEU A 222 26.05 -7.17 8.09
N THR A 223 26.08 -5.84 8.12
CA THR A 223 25.03 -5.00 8.73
C THR A 223 24.11 -4.46 7.62
N THR A 224 23.88 -5.26 6.59
CA THR A 224 23.15 -4.87 5.38
C THR A 224 22.02 -5.86 5.14
N GLU A 225 20.77 -5.34 5.14
CA GLU A 225 19.58 -6.01 4.60
C GLU A 225 19.96 -6.83 3.35
N GLN A 226 19.71 -8.13 3.35
CA GLN A 226 19.95 -8.99 2.19
C GLN A 226 18.65 -9.22 1.43
N TYR A 227 18.77 -9.24 0.11
CA TYR A 227 17.67 -9.47 -0.80
C TYR A 227 17.92 -10.71 -1.64
N PHE A 228 16.90 -11.54 -1.81
CA PHE A 228 16.94 -12.73 -2.65
C PHE A 228 15.96 -12.58 -3.81
N VAL A 229 16.37 -13.00 -5.01
CA VAL A 229 15.54 -12.89 -6.21
C VAL A 229 15.25 -14.26 -6.81
N LEU A 230 13.96 -14.57 -6.92
CA LEU A 230 13.46 -15.65 -7.78
C LEU A 230 12.88 -15.04 -9.05
N SER A 231 13.26 -15.55 -10.22
CA SER A 231 12.82 -14.97 -11.50
C SER A 231 12.53 -16.02 -12.56
N ASN A 232 11.52 -15.74 -13.38
CA ASN A 232 11.21 -16.45 -14.62
C ASN A 232 10.85 -15.43 -15.72
N ASP A 233 10.39 -15.90 -16.87
CA ASP A 233 10.04 -15.05 -18.02
C ASP A 233 8.85 -14.10 -17.77
N TYR A 234 8.05 -14.36 -16.73
CA TYR A 234 6.81 -13.66 -16.39
C TYR A 234 6.93 -12.70 -15.22
N MET A 235 7.84 -12.95 -14.28
CA MET A 235 7.95 -12.15 -13.06
C MET A 235 9.28 -12.34 -12.33
N GLN A 236 9.61 -11.38 -11.49
CA GLN A 236 10.68 -11.46 -10.49
C GLN A 236 10.10 -11.18 -9.11
N LEU A 237 10.40 -12.05 -8.15
CA LEU A 237 10.06 -11.91 -6.74
C LEU A 237 11.30 -11.45 -5.99
N VAL A 238 11.19 -10.36 -5.24
CA VAL A 238 12.25 -9.82 -4.38
C VAL A 238 11.88 -10.08 -2.93
N ILE A 239 12.63 -10.96 -2.26
CA ILE A 239 12.37 -11.40 -0.89
C ILE A 239 13.42 -10.81 0.05
N SER A 240 12.98 -10.17 1.13
CA SER A 240 13.86 -9.59 2.15
C SER A 240 14.25 -10.64 3.20
N SER A 241 15.52 -10.67 3.62
CA SER A 241 16.00 -11.47 4.76
C SER A 241 15.34 -11.06 6.08
N ASP A 242 14.94 -9.80 6.23
CA ASP A 242 14.50 -9.27 7.52
C ASP A 242 13.04 -9.64 7.80
N SER A 243 12.20 -9.60 6.77
CA SER A 243 10.79 -10.00 6.89
C SER A 243 10.53 -11.44 6.45
N GLY A 244 11.49 -12.07 5.76
CA GLY A 244 11.29 -13.32 5.04
C GLY A 244 10.09 -13.26 4.09
N SER A 245 9.78 -12.08 3.57
CA SER A 245 8.52 -11.78 2.85
C SER A 245 8.84 -10.98 1.59
N ILE A 246 7.87 -10.89 0.68
CA ILE A 246 8.09 -10.30 -0.63
C ILE A 246 8.00 -8.76 -0.52
N GLU A 247 9.11 -8.08 -0.71
CA GLU A 247 9.14 -6.62 -0.80
C GLU A 247 8.70 -6.14 -2.20
N GLY A 248 9.05 -6.88 -3.25
CA GLY A 248 8.77 -6.49 -4.63
C GLY A 248 8.30 -7.66 -5.49
N ILE A 249 7.27 -7.42 -6.31
CA ILE A 249 6.86 -8.30 -7.41
C ILE A 249 6.98 -7.48 -8.69
N ASN A 250 7.92 -7.86 -9.56
CA ASN A 250 8.23 -7.11 -10.77
C ASN A 250 7.79 -7.89 -12.00
N LEU A 251 7.04 -7.23 -12.89
CA LEU A 251 6.53 -7.84 -14.11
C LEU A 251 7.33 -7.27 -15.29
N PRO A 252 8.15 -8.05 -16.00
CA PRO A 252 8.91 -7.56 -17.15
C PRO A 252 7.97 -6.98 -18.20
N PHE A 253 8.42 -5.96 -18.94
CA PHE A 253 7.68 -5.44 -20.07
C PHE A 253 7.75 -6.40 -21.26
N SER A 254 6.68 -6.39 -22.07
CA SER A 254 6.57 -7.19 -23.27
C SER A 254 7.69 -6.84 -24.23
N SER A 255 8.49 -7.83 -24.61
CA SER A 255 9.66 -7.69 -25.48
C SER A 255 9.91 -9.00 -26.21
N LYS A 256 10.82 -9.02 -27.20
CA LYS A 256 11.17 -10.26 -27.91
C LYS A 256 11.79 -11.34 -26.99
N SER A 257 12.31 -10.92 -25.84
CA SER A 257 13.01 -11.76 -24.86
C SER A 257 12.15 -12.11 -23.64
N SER A 258 10.91 -11.62 -23.53
CA SER A 258 10.01 -11.91 -22.40
C SER A 258 8.66 -12.43 -22.89
N GLN A 259 8.09 -13.38 -22.16
CA GLN A 259 6.73 -13.89 -22.41
C GLN A 259 5.64 -13.03 -21.75
N SER A 260 6.03 -11.89 -21.14
CA SER A 260 5.11 -10.98 -20.50
C SER A 260 4.22 -10.22 -21.50
N ILE A 261 3.00 -9.93 -21.07
CA ILE A 261 2.00 -9.17 -21.81
C ILE A 261 1.87 -7.72 -21.30
N VAL A 262 2.73 -7.33 -20.35
CA VAL A 262 2.69 -6.00 -19.74
C VAL A 262 3.37 -4.99 -20.65
N ASN A 263 2.63 -3.99 -21.12
CA ASN A 263 3.21 -2.91 -21.93
C ASN A 263 3.74 -1.77 -21.05
N GLU A 264 4.86 -1.19 -21.49
CA GLU A 264 5.42 0.04 -20.92
C GLU A 264 4.54 1.25 -21.26
N ILE A 265 4.23 2.09 -20.27
CA ILE A 265 3.46 3.33 -20.45
C ILE A 265 4.34 4.59 -20.36
N GLY A 266 3.81 5.73 -20.79
CA GLY A 266 4.54 7.02 -20.79
C GLY A 266 5.13 7.37 -19.41
N PHE A 267 4.36 7.14 -18.34
CA PHE A 267 4.84 7.31 -16.97
C PHE A 267 6.12 6.51 -16.66
N ASP A 268 6.23 5.27 -17.16
CA ASP A 268 7.40 4.42 -16.89
C ASP A 268 8.64 5.00 -17.57
N ARG A 269 8.48 5.52 -18.80
CA ARG A 269 9.55 6.22 -19.53
C ARG A 269 9.95 7.53 -18.85
N ASP A 270 8.97 8.30 -18.38
CA ASP A 270 9.22 9.56 -17.66
C ASP A 270 9.97 9.31 -16.34
N LEU A 271 9.61 8.24 -15.63
CA LEU A 271 10.31 7.85 -14.40
C LEU A 271 11.76 7.45 -14.68
N VAL A 272 12.02 6.68 -15.74
CA VAL A 272 13.38 6.33 -16.18
C VAL A 272 14.18 7.58 -16.55
N ALA A 273 13.57 8.54 -17.24
CA ALA A 273 14.25 9.76 -17.68
C ALA A 273 14.55 10.73 -16.51
N GLN A 274 13.61 10.88 -15.57
CA GLN A 274 13.70 11.89 -14.50
C GLN A 274 14.32 11.35 -13.21
N ALA A 275 14.10 10.07 -12.88
CA ALA A 275 14.51 9.43 -11.63
C ALA A 275 15.00 7.98 -11.86
N PRO A 276 16.13 7.78 -12.60
CA PRO A 276 16.60 6.45 -13.00
C PRO A 276 16.95 5.51 -11.83
N LYS A 277 17.31 6.06 -10.66
CA LYS A 277 17.53 5.26 -9.44
C LYS A 277 16.23 4.62 -8.95
N GLU A 278 15.12 5.32 -9.06
CA GLU A 278 13.81 4.87 -8.60
C GLU A 278 13.15 3.89 -9.57
N SER A 279 13.56 3.89 -10.84
CA SER A 279 13.20 2.89 -11.83
C SER A 279 14.16 1.71 -11.89
N SER A 280 15.12 1.61 -10.96
CA SER A 280 16.06 0.48 -10.91
C SER A 280 15.43 -0.77 -10.28
N PHE A 281 15.82 -1.94 -10.80
CA PHE A 281 15.32 -3.25 -10.40
C PHE A 281 16.43 -4.29 -10.33
N PRO A 282 16.51 -5.13 -9.28
CA PRO A 282 15.63 -5.17 -8.09
C PRO A 282 15.66 -3.89 -7.24
N GLY A 283 16.65 -3.01 -7.47
CA GLY A 283 16.78 -1.72 -6.80
C GLY A 283 17.72 -1.76 -5.59
N PHE A 284 18.13 -2.98 -5.22
CA PHE A 284 19.01 -3.28 -4.10
C PHE A 284 20.05 -4.32 -4.53
N PRO A 285 21.22 -4.39 -3.88
CA PRO A 285 22.10 -5.54 -4.02
C PRO A 285 21.33 -6.80 -3.63
N ALA A 286 21.16 -7.72 -4.58
CA ALA A 286 20.37 -8.91 -4.37
C ALA A 286 21.08 -10.16 -4.92
N ILE A 287 20.77 -11.29 -4.31
CA ILE A 287 21.38 -12.59 -4.58
C ILE A 287 20.36 -13.44 -5.34
N GLY A 288 20.75 -13.93 -6.50
CA GLY A 288 20.02 -14.90 -7.30
C GLY A 288 20.43 -16.32 -6.96
N ALA A 289 19.81 -17.28 -7.66
CA ALA A 289 20.14 -18.70 -7.52
C ALA A 289 21.64 -18.95 -7.68
N ASN A 290 22.17 -19.93 -6.93
CA ASN A 290 23.60 -20.28 -6.90
C ASN A 290 24.51 -19.14 -6.38
N ASN A 291 23.98 -18.25 -5.55
CA ASN A 291 24.72 -17.15 -4.91
C ASN A 291 25.32 -16.15 -5.91
N GLN A 292 24.66 -15.96 -7.06
CA GLN A 292 25.06 -14.98 -8.08
C GLN A 292 24.50 -13.60 -7.73
N GLU A 293 25.32 -12.55 -7.80
CA GLU A 293 24.82 -11.18 -7.64
C GLU A 293 23.95 -10.77 -8.84
N ILE A 294 22.77 -10.23 -8.56
CA ILE A 294 21.85 -9.71 -9.57
C ILE A 294 22.20 -8.26 -9.87
N VAL A 295 22.56 -8.00 -11.12
CA VAL A 295 22.83 -6.64 -11.60
C VAL A 295 21.52 -5.87 -11.71
N ASN A 296 21.50 -4.64 -11.16
CA ASN A 296 20.37 -3.74 -11.31
C ASN A 296 20.18 -3.32 -12.78
N SER A 297 18.98 -3.52 -13.29
CA SER A 297 18.53 -3.01 -14.59
C SER A 297 17.68 -1.74 -14.37
N ILE A 298 17.85 -0.76 -15.25
CA ILE A 298 17.08 0.49 -15.20
C ILE A 298 15.88 0.34 -16.13
N GLY A 299 14.67 0.50 -15.58
CA GLY A 299 13.43 0.28 -16.32
C GLY A 299 13.21 -1.19 -16.70
N GLY A 300 12.32 -1.44 -17.66
CA GLY A 300 12.06 -2.80 -18.16
C GLY A 300 11.05 -3.61 -17.35
N TYR A 301 10.57 -3.11 -16.21
CA TYR A 301 9.62 -3.80 -15.34
C TYR A 301 8.53 -2.88 -14.79
N TYR A 302 7.35 -3.46 -14.58
CA TYR A 302 6.27 -2.89 -13.81
C TYR A 302 6.31 -3.42 -12.36
N PRO A 303 6.46 -2.55 -11.34
CA PRO A 303 6.35 -2.97 -9.94
C PRO A 303 4.86 -3.15 -9.58
N LEU A 304 4.47 -4.38 -9.27
CA LEU A 304 3.09 -4.69 -8.89
C LEU A 304 2.74 -4.23 -7.48
N LEU A 305 3.71 -4.25 -6.57
CA LEU A 305 3.58 -3.75 -5.20
C LEU A 305 4.08 -2.31 -5.12
N ARG A 306 3.53 -1.54 -4.19
CA ARG A 306 4.07 -0.23 -3.85
C ARG A 306 5.47 -0.36 -3.30
N ARG A 307 6.35 0.50 -3.78
CA ARG A 307 7.71 0.63 -3.28
C ARG A 307 7.95 2.06 -2.83
N GLY A 308 8.61 2.19 -1.69
CA GLY A 308 9.15 3.45 -1.22
C GLY A 308 10.24 4.03 -2.15
N GLU A 309 10.85 5.13 -1.72
CA GLU A 309 11.98 5.73 -2.43
C GLU A 309 13.22 4.83 -2.25
N LEU A 310 13.72 4.22 -3.33
CA LEU A 310 14.85 3.29 -3.30
C LEU A 310 16.15 3.99 -2.86
N SER A 311 16.27 5.28 -3.17
CA SER A 311 17.42 6.10 -2.79
C SER A 311 17.44 6.54 -1.32
N ASP A 312 16.33 6.46 -0.59
CA ASP A 312 16.23 6.81 0.83
C ASP A 312 15.67 5.65 1.67
N PRO A 313 16.53 4.93 2.42
CA PRO A 313 16.11 3.83 3.29
C PRO A 313 14.99 4.19 4.26
N LYS A 314 14.91 5.45 4.73
CA LYS A 314 13.88 5.88 5.69
C LYS A 314 12.49 5.98 5.08
N LYS A 315 12.41 6.04 3.75
CA LYS A 315 11.15 6.14 3.00
C LYS A 315 10.81 4.84 2.28
N ARG A 316 11.52 3.74 2.57
CA ARG A 316 11.18 2.40 2.09
C ARG A 316 9.87 1.92 2.70
N THR A 317 9.26 0.95 2.03
CA THR A 317 8.07 0.30 2.55
C THR A 317 8.42 -0.43 3.84
N PRO A 318 7.74 -0.17 4.97
CA PRO A 318 7.97 -0.92 6.20
C PRO A 318 7.71 -2.42 6.03
N PHE A 319 8.52 -3.25 6.69
CA PHE A 319 8.47 -4.71 6.53
C PHE A 319 7.11 -5.36 6.82
N HIS A 320 6.29 -4.76 7.68
CA HIS A 320 4.95 -5.27 8.00
C HIS A 320 3.94 -5.11 6.84
N TYR A 321 4.25 -4.27 5.84
CA TYR A 321 3.47 -4.14 4.60
C TYR A 321 4.05 -4.93 3.43
N HIS A 322 5.12 -5.70 3.66
CA HIS A 322 5.61 -6.64 2.65
C HIS A 322 4.54 -7.68 2.35
N ALA A 323 4.47 -8.10 1.09
CA ALA A 323 3.49 -9.09 0.66
C ALA A 323 3.83 -10.47 1.22
N LEU A 324 2.78 -11.23 1.57
CA LEU A 324 2.88 -12.56 2.14
C LEU A 324 3.65 -12.58 3.48
N ASN A 325 3.58 -11.48 4.22
CA ASN A 325 4.06 -11.42 5.58
C ASN A 325 3.02 -12.03 6.53
N LEU A 326 3.51 -12.56 7.65
CA LEU A 326 2.67 -13.10 8.72
C LEU A 326 2.53 -12.04 9.80
N VAL A 327 1.31 -11.57 10.00
CA VAL A 327 0.98 -10.52 10.96
C VAL A 327 0.01 -11.03 12.02
N SER A 328 0.08 -10.46 13.21
CA SER A 328 -0.80 -10.77 14.33
C SER A 328 -1.19 -9.51 15.10
N GLY A 329 -1.97 -9.70 16.16
CA GLY A 329 -2.41 -8.63 17.04
C GLY A 329 -3.68 -7.93 16.55
N ARG A 330 -4.20 -7.03 17.39
CA ARG A 330 -5.54 -6.43 17.18
C ARG A 330 -5.66 -5.60 15.90
N GLU A 331 -4.56 -4.98 15.47
CA GLU A 331 -4.51 -4.13 14.27
C GLU A 331 -4.01 -4.88 13.03
N LEU A 332 -3.54 -6.12 13.17
CA LEU A 332 -2.95 -6.92 12.09
C LEU A 332 -1.78 -6.23 11.38
N THR A 333 -0.97 -5.52 12.14
CA THR A 333 0.21 -4.77 11.66
C THR A 333 1.51 -5.24 12.29
N THR A 334 1.46 -6.04 13.36
CA THR A 334 2.65 -6.55 14.04
C THR A 334 3.15 -7.80 13.32
N ALA A 335 4.35 -7.76 12.76
CA ALA A 335 4.96 -8.94 12.17
C ALA A 335 5.23 -10.00 13.24
N LEU A 336 5.01 -11.27 12.89
CA LEU A 336 5.11 -12.37 13.84
C LEU A 336 6.55 -12.64 14.31
N THR A 337 7.52 -12.48 13.41
CA THR A 337 8.95 -12.66 13.66
C THR A 337 9.75 -11.82 12.65
N SER A 338 11.04 -11.63 12.92
CA SER A 338 11.96 -10.86 12.08
C SER A 338 13.32 -11.55 12.03
N GLY A 339 14.02 -11.37 10.92
CA GLY A 339 15.28 -12.03 10.62
C GLY A 339 15.05 -13.47 10.18
N TYR A 340 15.45 -13.77 8.96
CA TYR A 340 15.35 -15.09 8.36
C TYR A 340 16.71 -15.49 7.77
N ARG A 341 17.06 -16.77 7.97
CA ARG A 341 18.18 -17.41 7.29
C ARG A 341 17.67 -18.23 6.11
N VAL A 342 18.46 -18.28 5.04
CA VAL A 342 18.20 -19.16 3.89
C VAL A 342 18.56 -20.60 4.27
N VAL A 343 17.59 -21.50 4.14
CA VAL A 343 17.78 -22.95 4.33
C VAL A 343 18.15 -23.61 3.01
N HIS A 344 17.45 -23.23 1.94
CA HIS A 344 17.66 -23.76 0.60
C HIS A 344 17.35 -22.67 -0.44
N PHE A 345 18.15 -22.57 -1.49
CA PHE A 345 17.92 -21.61 -2.56
C PHE A 345 18.42 -22.15 -3.91
N ASP A 346 17.48 -22.36 -4.82
CA ASP A 346 17.74 -22.70 -6.22
C ASP A 346 16.98 -21.75 -7.18
N SER A 347 17.03 -22.03 -8.48
CA SER A 347 16.40 -21.19 -9.52
C SER A 347 14.87 -21.08 -9.42
N THR A 348 14.23 -21.98 -8.70
CA THR A 348 12.76 -22.13 -8.62
C THR A 348 12.25 -22.07 -7.19
N VAL A 349 13.07 -22.40 -6.20
CA VAL A 349 12.67 -22.53 -4.80
C VAL A 349 13.58 -21.71 -3.90
N LEU A 350 12.97 -20.96 -2.97
CA LEU A 350 13.64 -20.31 -1.86
C LEU A 350 12.97 -20.70 -0.55
N GLU A 351 13.73 -21.31 0.35
CA GLU A 351 13.31 -21.70 1.70
C GLU A 351 14.03 -20.86 2.74
N LEU A 352 13.24 -20.29 3.64
CA LEU A 352 13.66 -19.39 4.69
C LEU A 352 13.14 -19.91 6.03
N GLU A 353 13.97 -19.79 7.05
CA GLU A 353 13.61 -20.10 8.43
C GLU A 353 13.91 -18.89 9.31
N SER A 354 12.96 -18.49 10.15
CA SER A 354 13.17 -17.38 11.08
C SER A 354 14.26 -17.71 12.09
N LEU A 355 14.97 -16.70 12.59
CA LEU A 355 16.09 -16.92 13.52
C LEU A 355 15.65 -17.56 14.85
N ASP A 356 14.41 -17.32 15.26
CA ASP A 356 13.76 -17.96 16.41
C ASP A 356 13.21 -19.38 16.10
N SER A 357 13.42 -19.87 14.87
CA SER A 357 12.91 -21.14 14.33
C SER A 357 11.38 -21.30 14.42
N LEU A 358 10.65 -20.20 14.56
CA LEU A 358 9.19 -20.20 14.69
C LEU A 358 8.47 -20.45 13.37
N VAL A 359 8.98 -19.85 12.30
CA VAL A 359 8.33 -19.77 11.00
C VAL A 359 9.28 -20.27 9.92
N LYS A 360 8.82 -21.24 9.14
CA LYS A 360 9.45 -21.64 7.88
C LYS A 360 8.59 -21.17 6.72
N LYS A 361 9.22 -20.55 5.73
CA LYS A 361 8.59 -20.03 4.52
C LYS A 361 9.27 -20.65 3.31
N ARG A 362 8.48 -21.16 2.38
CA ARG A 362 8.97 -21.75 1.14
C ARG A 362 8.25 -21.11 -0.03
N TYR A 363 9.00 -20.44 -0.88
CA TYR A 363 8.54 -19.85 -2.13
C TYR A 363 8.92 -20.75 -3.29
N LYS A 364 7.96 -21.10 -4.14
CA LYS A 364 8.18 -21.92 -5.33
C LYS A 364 7.62 -21.23 -6.56
N LEU A 365 8.50 -20.77 -7.44
CA LEU A 365 8.15 -20.13 -8.69
C LEU A 365 7.83 -21.17 -9.77
N SER A 366 6.70 -21.01 -10.46
CA SER A 366 6.31 -21.89 -11.56
C SER A 366 6.87 -21.38 -12.88
N ASN A 367 7.45 -22.26 -13.70
CA ASN A 367 7.89 -21.89 -15.05
C ASN A 367 6.80 -22.10 -16.11
N ASN A 368 5.76 -22.88 -15.78
CA ASN A 368 4.76 -23.32 -16.75
C ASN A 368 3.49 -22.44 -16.74
N GLN A 369 3.30 -21.63 -15.70
CA GLN A 369 2.09 -20.86 -15.49
C GLN A 369 2.42 -19.37 -15.37
N PRO A 370 1.73 -18.49 -16.11
CA PRO A 370 2.08 -17.08 -16.18
C PRO A 370 1.73 -16.38 -14.86
N TYR A 371 2.70 -15.66 -14.30
CA TYR A 371 2.54 -14.83 -13.09
C TYR A 371 2.11 -15.57 -11.82
N THR A 372 2.43 -16.85 -11.70
CA THR A 372 2.06 -17.66 -10.53
C THR A 372 3.27 -18.19 -9.77
N PHE A 373 3.09 -18.31 -8.47
CA PHE A 373 4.00 -18.99 -7.58
C PHE A 373 3.23 -19.58 -6.40
N GLU A 374 3.80 -20.60 -5.78
CA GLU A 374 3.28 -21.19 -4.56
C GLU A 374 4.07 -20.69 -3.36
N VAL A 375 3.37 -20.47 -2.25
CA VAL A 375 4.00 -20.18 -0.96
C VAL A 375 3.49 -21.17 0.08
N GLU A 376 4.40 -21.68 0.89
CA GLU A 376 4.14 -22.61 1.96
C GLU A 376 4.68 -22.03 3.28
N PHE A 377 3.83 -22.01 4.31
CA PHE A 377 4.16 -21.54 5.66
C PHE A 377 4.02 -22.68 6.64
N SER A 378 5.05 -22.91 7.46
CA SER A 378 4.99 -23.84 8.58
C SER A 378 5.29 -23.10 9.87
N LEU A 379 4.45 -23.32 10.88
CA LEU A 379 4.61 -22.77 12.21
C LEU A 379 5.04 -23.88 13.16
N ASP A 380 6.14 -23.70 13.88
CA ASP A 380 6.68 -24.74 14.78
C ASP A 380 5.95 -24.77 16.15
N ARG A 381 5.10 -23.77 16.46
CA ARG A 381 4.18 -23.76 17.62
C ARG A 381 2.83 -23.14 17.25
N SER A 382 1.79 -23.48 18.03
CA SER A 382 0.45 -22.91 17.87
C SER A 382 0.42 -21.44 18.28
N ILE A 383 -0.11 -20.58 17.40
CA ILE A 383 -0.22 -19.14 17.61
C ILE A 383 -1.64 -18.72 17.21
N GLU A 384 -2.27 -17.91 18.06
CA GLU A 384 -3.60 -17.38 17.76
C GLU A 384 -3.51 -16.13 16.88
N ASP A 385 -4.56 -15.91 16.09
CA ASP A 385 -4.78 -14.70 15.30
C ASP A 385 -3.61 -14.33 14.36
N VAL A 386 -3.09 -15.32 13.64
CA VAL A 386 -2.10 -15.11 12.57
C VAL A 386 -2.81 -14.94 11.24
N TRP A 387 -2.38 -13.93 10.48
CA TRP A 387 -2.93 -13.60 9.17
C TRP A 387 -1.81 -13.45 8.15
N ILE A 388 -2.09 -13.83 6.91
CA ILE A 388 -1.20 -13.60 5.76
C ILE A 388 -1.65 -12.37 5.00
N THR A 389 -0.70 -11.50 4.64
CA THR A 389 -0.94 -10.27 3.88
C THR A 389 -0.89 -10.46 2.37
N SER A 390 -1.71 -9.74 1.61
CA SER A 390 -1.56 -9.64 0.14
C SER A 390 -0.42 -8.73 -0.28
N GLY A 391 0.08 -7.89 0.63
CA GLY A 391 0.83 -6.69 0.31
C GLY A 391 -0.07 -5.60 -0.27
N VAL A 392 0.56 -4.49 -0.65
CA VAL A 392 -0.13 -3.29 -1.14
C VAL A 392 0.11 -3.11 -2.63
N PRO A 393 -0.89 -3.38 -3.50
CA PRO A 393 -0.74 -3.15 -4.94
C PRO A 393 -0.43 -1.69 -5.26
N GLU A 394 0.42 -1.49 -6.26
CA GLU A 394 0.72 -0.18 -6.82
C GLU A 394 -0.54 0.49 -7.39
N VAL A 395 -0.57 1.81 -7.38
CA VAL A 395 -1.69 2.59 -7.91
C VAL A 395 -1.69 2.52 -9.43
N GLU A 396 -2.88 2.28 -9.99
CA GLU A 396 -3.14 2.62 -11.38
C GLU A 396 -4.21 3.70 -11.53
N ILE A 397 -3.93 4.68 -12.40
CA ILE A 397 -4.82 5.77 -12.73
C ILE A 397 -5.56 5.42 -14.02
N MET A 398 -6.85 5.13 -13.88
CA MET A 398 -7.72 4.79 -14.99
C MET A 398 -8.56 6.01 -15.35
N SER A 399 -8.26 6.68 -16.47
CA SER A 399 -8.99 7.91 -16.86
C SER A 399 -9.00 8.96 -15.74
N ASN A 400 -7.84 9.24 -15.16
CA ASN A 400 -7.68 10.16 -14.02
C ASN A 400 -8.44 9.75 -12.74
N ALA A 401 -8.88 8.49 -12.61
CA ALA A 401 -9.55 7.97 -11.42
C ALA A 401 -8.73 6.88 -10.70
N PHE A 402 -8.61 7.03 -9.39
CA PHE A 402 -8.08 6.01 -8.48
C PHE A 402 -9.17 4.99 -8.11
N THR A 403 -8.98 3.72 -8.47
CA THR A 403 -10.07 2.72 -8.35
C THR A 403 -9.62 1.32 -7.87
N PRO A 404 -9.05 1.22 -6.67
CA PRO A 404 -8.71 -0.06 -6.05
C PRO A 404 -9.97 -0.90 -5.82
N ALA A 405 -9.82 -2.22 -5.83
CA ALA A 405 -10.91 -3.14 -5.55
C ALA A 405 -10.40 -4.43 -4.91
N ILE A 406 -11.03 -4.81 -3.80
CA ILE A 406 -10.88 -6.13 -3.19
C ILE A 406 -12.17 -6.91 -3.44
N LYS A 407 -12.03 -8.14 -3.92
CA LYS A 407 -13.14 -9.06 -4.18
C LYS A 407 -12.76 -10.43 -3.63
N TYR A 408 -13.74 -11.25 -3.28
CA TYR A 408 -13.51 -12.64 -2.92
C TYR A 408 -14.59 -13.52 -3.55
N ARG A 409 -14.24 -14.77 -3.83
CA ARG A 409 -15.19 -15.76 -4.33
C ARG A 409 -15.52 -16.75 -3.23
N VAL A 410 -16.80 -17.06 -3.08
CA VAL A 410 -17.32 -18.06 -2.14
C VAL A 410 -18.25 -19.02 -2.87
N ILE A 411 -18.37 -20.24 -2.36
CA ILE A 411 -19.36 -21.20 -2.83
C ILE A 411 -20.56 -21.14 -1.89
N ARG A 412 -21.72 -20.71 -2.41
CA ARG A 412 -23.00 -20.70 -1.68
C ARG A 412 -24.01 -21.55 -2.43
N LYS A 413 -24.62 -22.53 -1.76
CA LYS A 413 -25.63 -23.44 -2.37
C LYS A 413 -25.12 -24.08 -3.68
N ASN A 414 -23.88 -24.59 -3.67
CA ASN A 414 -23.19 -25.18 -4.84
C ASN A 414 -23.04 -24.25 -6.06
N LYS A 415 -23.15 -22.93 -5.87
CA LYS A 415 -22.84 -21.94 -6.91
C LYS A 415 -21.74 -21.00 -6.42
N GLY A 416 -20.77 -20.74 -7.29
CA GLY A 416 -19.79 -19.68 -7.08
C GLY A 416 -20.47 -18.32 -7.07
N GLN A 417 -20.13 -17.49 -6.10
CA GLN A 417 -20.55 -16.11 -6.03
C GLN A 417 -19.33 -15.23 -5.76
N LEU A 418 -19.14 -14.22 -6.60
CA LEU A 418 -18.15 -13.17 -6.41
C LEU A 418 -18.76 -12.01 -5.63
N ASP A 419 -18.21 -11.72 -4.46
CA ASP A 419 -18.63 -10.60 -3.62
C ASP A 419 -17.53 -9.52 -3.59
N LYS A 420 -17.92 -8.24 -3.59
CA LYS A 420 -17.00 -7.10 -3.49
C LYS A 420 -16.86 -6.66 -2.03
N VAL A 421 -15.64 -6.52 -1.55
CA VAL A 421 -15.34 -6.00 -0.21
C VAL A 421 -15.53 -4.49 -0.20
N LYS A 422 -16.23 -3.99 0.83
CA LYS A 422 -16.32 -2.55 1.08
C LYS A 422 -14.98 -2.08 1.65
N LEU A 423 -14.28 -1.24 0.90
CA LEU A 423 -12.96 -0.76 1.30
C LEU A 423 -13.03 0.07 2.61
N PRO A 424 -12.11 -0.18 3.55
CA PRO A 424 -12.02 0.57 4.79
C PRO A 424 -11.68 2.05 4.55
N LYS A 425 -11.93 2.88 5.56
CA LYS A 425 -11.74 4.33 5.51
C LYS A 425 -10.77 4.76 6.62
N PRO A 426 -10.12 5.93 6.53
CA PRO A 426 -9.15 6.38 7.55
C PRO A 426 -9.65 6.31 9.00
N LYS A 427 -10.95 6.55 9.23
CA LYS A 427 -11.55 6.49 10.58
C LYS A 427 -11.63 5.08 11.15
N ASN A 428 -11.84 4.07 10.29
CA ASN A 428 -11.92 2.65 10.63
C ASN A 428 -11.02 1.91 9.64
N PRO A 429 -9.70 1.90 9.88
CA PRO A 429 -8.73 1.47 8.89
C PRO A 429 -8.75 -0.04 8.67
N LEU A 430 -9.27 -0.82 9.61
CA LEU A 430 -9.35 -2.28 9.51
C LEU A 430 -10.80 -2.74 9.47
N THR A 431 -11.11 -3.66 8.56
CA THR A 431 -12.39 -4.38 8.48
C THR A 431 -12.11 -5.87 8.52
N ILE A 432 -12.59 -6.55 9.55
CA ILE A 432 -12.49 -8.01 9.71
C ILE A 432 -13.88 -8.61 9.53
N GLN A 433 -13.98 -9.62 8.68
CA GLN A 433 -15.22 -10.35 8.44
C GLN A 433 -15.00 -11.83 8.77
N ASN A 434 -15.73 -12.32 9.78
CA ASN A 434 -15.71 -13.73 10.18
C ASN A 434 -16.81 -14.53 9.49
N GLY A 435 -16.68 -15.85 9.47
CA GLY A 435 -17.73 -16.78 9.00
C GLY A 435 -17.87 -16.87 7.48
N VAL A 436 -16.89 -16.34 6.74
CA VAL A 436 -16.78 -16.48 5.28
C VAL A 436 -15.63 -17.42 4.98
N TYR A 437 -15.80 -18.34 4.04
CA TYR A 437 -14.73 -19.22 3.56
C TYR A 437 -14.39 -18.86 2.11
N PRO A 438 -13.50 -17.89 1.88
CA PRO A 438 -13.08 -17.54 0.52
C PRO A 438 -12.39 -18.74 -0.14
N GLN A 439 -12.85 -19.11 -1.33
CA GLN A 439 -12.06 -20.00 -2.20
C GLN A 439 -10.78 -19.29 -2.65
N TRP A 440 -10.89 -17.99 -2.88
CA TRP A 440 -9.78 -17.08 -3.12
C TRP A 440 -10.21 -15.63 -2.85
N ILE A 441 -9.24 -14.77 -2.57
CA ILE A 441 -9.42 -13.32 -2.42
C ILE A 441 -8.45 -12.60 -3.36
N ILE A 442 -8.92 -11.53 -4.01
CA ILE A 442 -8.11 -10.69 -4.89
C ILE A 442 -8.03 -9.28 -4.36
N ASN A 443 -6.82 -8.73 -4.33
CA ASN A 443 -6.56 -7.30 -4.16
C ASN A 443 -6.06 -6.71 -5.48
N SER A 444 -6.81 -5.79 -6.07
CA SER A 444 -6.55 -5.28 -7.41
C SER A 444 -6.50 -3.75 -7.47
N ASN A 445 -5.65 -3.23 -8.36
CA ASN A 445 -5.57 -1.80 -8.67
C ASN A 445 -6.40 -1.41 -9.91
N GLY A 446 -7.08 -2.40 -10.51
CA GLY A 446 -7.94 -2.26 -11.68
C GLY A 446 -7.47 -3.06 -12.87
N TYR A 447 -6.18 -2.96 -13.23
CA TYR A 447 -5.58 -3.70 -14.33
C TYR A 447 -4.75 -4.89 -13.87
N PHE A 448 -4.23 -4.83 -12.64
CA PHE A 448 -3.48 -5.91 -12.02
C PHE A 448 -4.11 -6.31 -10.70
N GLY A 449 -3.78 -7.50 -10.24
CA GLY A 449 -4.13 -7.92 -8.90
C GLY A 449 -3.25 -9.05 -8.38
N ILE A 450 -3.39 -9.24 -7.07
CA ILE A 450 -2.79 -10.33 -6.32
C ILE A 450 -3.95 -11.19 -5.82
N ILE A 451 -4.01 -12.43 -6.28
CA ILE A 451 -5.00 -13.43 -5.86
C ILE A 451 -4.31 -14.36 -4.87
N LEU A 452 -4.89 -14.49 -3.68
CA LEU A 452 -4.50 -15.47 -2.69
C LEU A 452 -5.51 -16.61 -2.72
N SER A 453 -5.07 -17.79 -3.14
CA SER A 453 -5.88 -19.00 -3.22
C SER A 453 -5.36 -20.04 -2.23
N PRO A 454 -6.04 -20.27 -1.09
CA PRO A 454 -5.66 -21.34 -0.18
C PRO A 454 -5.74 -22.71 -0.88
N LEU A 455 -4.64 -23.47 -0.85
CA LEU A 455 -4.56 -24.88 -1.28
C LEU A 455 -4.75 -25.86 -0.12
N THR A 456 -4.80 -25.34 1.10
CA THR A 456 -5.09 -26.05 2.35
C THR A 456 -6.23 -25.34 3.05
N ASP A 457 -7.01 -26.05 3.86
CA ASP A 457 -8.12 -25.45 4.59
C ASP A 457 -7.63 -24.33 5.52
N ILE A 458 -8.29 -23.18 5.44
CA ILE A 458 -8.03 -22.01 6.29
C ILE A 458 -9.26 -21.68 7.15
N PRO A 459 -9.08 -20.99 8.29
CA PRO A 459 -10.19 -20.54 9.11
C PRO A 459 -11.15 -19.61 8.36
N ALA A 460 -12.38 -19.50 8.88
CA ALA A 460 -13.42 -18.67 8.29
C ALA A 460 -13.16 -17.16 8.52
N GLY A 461 -12.63 -16.48 7.52
CA GLY A 461 -12.69 -15.03 7.47
C GLY A 461 -11.82 -14.41 6.39
N TYR A 462 -11.91 -13.08 6.33
CA TYR A 462 -10.95 -12.24 5.62
C TYR A 462 -10.85 -10.91 6.36
N ALA A 463 -9.74 -10.21 6.17
CA ALA A 463 -9.61 -8.82 6.62
C ALA A 463 -9.19 -7.92 5.46
N SER A 464 -9.50 -6.63 5.59
CA SER A 464 -9.02 -5.59 4.69
C SER A 464 -8.56 -4.39 5.48
N ALA A 465 -7.38 -3.89 5.14
CA ALA A 465 -6.75 -2.74 5.80
C ALA A 465 -6.61 -1.54 4.84
N TYR A 466 -6.83 -0.34 5.37
CA TYR A 466 -6.56 0.95 4.76
C TYR A 466 -5.15 1.38 5.16
N ILE A 467 -4.33 1.72 4.15
CA ILE A 467 -2.95 2.11 4.35
C ILE A 467 -2.78 3.55 3.85
N PRO A 468 -2.39 4.50 4.71
CA PRO A 468 -2.14 5.87 4.26
C PRO A 468 -1.04 5.89 3.19
N GLY A 469 -1.29 6.61 2.09
CA GLY A 469 -0.30 6.73 1.01
C GLY A 469 0.97 7.48 1.43
N ASN A 470 0.96 8.21 2.54
CA ASN A 470 2.19 8.82 3.08
C ASN A 470 3.10 7.82 3.80
N ILE A 471 2.56 6.67 4.23
CA ILE A 471 3.32 5.61 4.89
C ILE A 471 3.88 4.64 3.84
N VAL A 472 3.02 4.23 2.90
CA VAL A 472 3.42 3.41 1.76
C VAL A 472 3.14 4.20 0.48
N PRO A 473 4.10 5.02 0.03
CA PRO A 473 3.92 5.89 -1.13
C PRO A 473 3.79 5.09 -2.42
N THR A 474 3.11 5.71 -3.39
CA THR A 474 3.04 5.22 -4.76
C THR A 474 4.20 5.78 -5.57
N ARG A 475 4.68 5.02 -6.55
CA ARG A 475 5.66 5.51 -7.53
C ARG A 475 5.24 6.79 -8.24
N LEU A 476 3.93 7.07 -8.34
CA LEU A 476 3.41 8.30 -8.94
C LEU A 476 3.91 9.58 -8.25
N SER A 477 4.28 9.48 -6.96
CA SER A 477 4.83 10.59 -6.19
C SER A 477 6.31 10.88 -6.47
N LEU A 478 7.00 9.99 -7.18
CA LEU A 478 8.43 10.10 -7.44
C LEU A 478 8.76 11.06 -8.61
N LEU A 479 7.77 11.42 -9.44
CA LEU A 479 7.95 12.42 -10.49
C LEU A 479 7.93 13.84 -9.90
N SER A 480 8.98 14.63 -10.18
CA SER A 480 9.09 16.04 -9.80
C SER A 480 8.28 16.93 -10.76
N PRO A 481 7.48 17.90 -10.25
CA PRO A 481 8.04 19.08 -9.58
C PRO A 481 7.33 19.45 -8.26
N LYS A 482 7.77 20.57 -7.64
CA LYS A 482 7.32 21.18 -6.36
C LYS A 482 5.81 21.09 -6.02
N ASN A 483 4.93 20.91 -7.01
CA ASN A 483 3.53 20.54 -6.86
C ASN A 483 3.30 19.21 -7.57
N GLN A 484 3.50 18.08 -6.88
CA GLN A 484 3.23 16.74 -7.43
C GLN A 484 1.80 16.70 -7.98
N THR A 485 1.65 16.38 -9.28
CA THR A 485 0.32 16.12 -9.88
C THR A 485 -0.40 15.00 -9.12
N TYR A 486 0.36 14.09 -8.50
CA TYR A 486 -0.12 12.92 -7.79
C TYR A 486 0.41 12.85 -6.34
N PRO A 487 -0.08 13.68 -5.40
CA PRO A 487 0.41 13.66 -4.03
C PRO A 487 0.00 12.36 -3.32
N SER A 488 0.94 11.71 -2.62
CA SER A 488 0.72 10.39 -2.00
C SER A 488 -0.48 10.34 -1.04
N SER A 489 -0.80 11.46 -0.39
CA SER A 489 -1.96 11.60 0.51
C SER A 489 -3.31 11.37 -0.17
N LYS A 490 -3.41 11.58 -1.50
CA LYS A 490 -4.66 11.34 -2.27
C LYS A 490 -4.81 9.89 -2.73
N TYR A 491 -3.77 9.08 -2.61
CA TYR A 491 -3.74 7.71 -3.15
C TYR A 491 -3.42 6.69 -2.04
N PRO A 492 -4.37 6.40 -1.14
CA PRO A 492 -4.18 5.40 -0.10
C PRO A 492 -4.01 3.99 -0.68
N GLY A 493 -3.25 3.15 0.02
CA GLY A 493 -3.11 1.73 -0.29
C GLY A 493 -4.18 0.90 0.40
N TYR A 494 -4.35 -0.32 -0.08
CA TYR A 494 -5.24 -1.31 0.54
C TYR A 494 -4.58 -2.67 0.54
N GLU A 495 -4.86 -3.43 1.58
CA GLU A 495 -4.39 -4.80 1.76
C GLU A 495 -5.58 -5.72 2.01
N ALA A 496 -5.45 -6.96 1.53
CA ALA A 496 -6.36 -8.06 1.84
C ALA A 496 -5.59 -9.10 2.65
N LEU A 497 -6.23 -9.66 3.68
CA LEU A 497 -5.62 -10.66 4.53
C LEU A 497 -6.52 -11.89 4.69
N LEU A 498 -5.89 -13.05 4.80
CA LEU A 498 -6.54 -14.31 5.13
C LEU A 498 -6.02 -14.85 6.46
N PRO A 499 -6.89 -15.46 7.30
CA PRO A 499 -6.45 -16.05 8.55
C PRO A 499 -5.69 -17.36 8.29
N LEU A 500 -4.74 -17.69 9.18
CA LEU A 500 -4.06 -18.97 9.22
C LEU A 500 -4.59 -19.84 10.37
N PRO A 501 -4.57 -21.17 10.23
CA PRO A 501 -4.99 -22.09 11.29
C PRO A 501 -4.09 -21.97 12.52
N LYS A 502 -4.68 -22.21 13.69
CA LYS A 502 -3.99 -22.11 14.99
C LYS A 502 -3.01 -23.26 15.24
N GLU A 503 -3.25 -24.42 14.63
CA GLU A 503 -2.45 -25.63 14.86
C GLU A 503 -1.18 -25.64 14.01
N VAL A 504 -0.15 -26.36 14.50
CA VAL A 504 1.11 -26.64 13.80
C VAL A 504 0.83 -27.43 12.53
N ARG A 505 0.58 -26.72 11.43
CA ARG A 505 0.33 -27.30 10.11
C ARG A 505 0.95 -26.45 9.02
N SER A 506 1.49 -27.11 8.00
CA SER A 506 1.88 -26.45 6.76
C SER A 506 0.64 -25.91 6.05
N CYS A 507 0.64 -24.61 5.78
CA CYS A 507 -0.39 -23.90 5.03
C CYS A 507 0.16 -23.50 3.66
N ARG A 508 -0.54 -23.89 2.60
CA ARG A 508 -0.10 -23.62 1.22
C ARG A 508 -1.07 -22.69 0.51
N PHE A 509 -0.52 -21.74 -0.22
CA PHE A 509 -1.27 -20.82 -1.06
C PHE A 509 -0.71 -20.84 -2.47
N LEU A 510 -1.62 -20.87 -3.44
CA LEU A 510 -1.31 -20.45 -4.79
C LEU A 510 -1.50 -18.94 -4.85
N VAL A 511 -0.49 -18.24 -5.36
CA VAL A 511 -0.52 -16.78 -5.53
C VAL A 511 -0.42 -16.47 -7.02
N TYR A 512 -1.43 -15.78 -7.54
CA TYR A 512 -1.36 -15.14 -8.86
C TYR A 512 -1.08 -13.66 -8.62
N ALA A 513 0.00 -13.13 -9.18
CA ALA A 513 0.38 -11.74 -8.99
C ALA A 513 0.76 -11.12 -10.33
N GLY A 514 -0.25 -10.60 -11.03
CA GLY A 514 -0.09 -10.28 -12.45
C GLY A 514 -1.27 -9.51 -13.07
N PRO A 515 -1.27 -9.38 -14.40
CA PRO A 515 -2.29 -8.65 -15.14
C PRO A 515 -3.65 -9.36 -15.13
N LEU A 516 -4.75 -8.63 -14.98
CA LEU A 516 -6.09 -9.20 -15.04
C LEU A 516 -6.53 -9.32 -16.51
N ALA A 517 -5.97 -10.31 -17.19
CA ALA A 517 -6.20 -10.58 -18.60
C ALA A 517 -6.82 -11.97 -18.81
N GLU A 518 -7.75 -12.04 -19.75
CA GLU A 518 -8.40 -13.30 -20.16
C GLU A 518 -7.41 -14.43 -20.48
N PRO A 519 -6.33 -14.23 -21.28
CA PRO A 519 -5.41 -15.33 -21.60
C PRO A 519 -4.65 -15.88 -20.38
N THR A 520 -4.27 -15.02 -19.43
CA THR A 520 -3.48 -15.43 -18.26
C THR A 520 -4.35 -16.11 -17.21
N LEU A 521 -5.53 -15.55 -16.94
CA LEU A 521 -6.47 -16.13 -15.98
C LEU A 521 -7.14 -17.39 -16.53
N SER A 522 -7.40 -17.47 -17.84
CA SER A 522 -7.91 -18.71 -18.44
C SER A 522 -6.88 -19.83 -18.41
N ALA A 523 -5.59 -19.54 -18.62
CA ALA A 523 -4.53 -20.53 -18.47
C ALA A 523 -4.44 -21.03 -17.01
N LEU A 524 -4.56 -20.12 -16.05
CA LEU A 524 -4.62 -20.43 -14.63
C LEU A 524 -5.83 -21.31 -14.28
N ASP A 525 -7.02 -20.98 -14.78
CA ASP A 525 -8.23 -21.79 -14.58
C ASP A 525 -8.06 -23.19 -15.16
N GLN A 526 -7.53 -23.31 -16.38
CA GLN A 526 -7.25 -24.60 -17.02
C GLN A 526 -6.24 -25.44 -16.23
N ALA A 527 -5.20 -24.81 -15.67
CA ALA A 527 -4.15 -25.48 -14.92
C ALA A 527 -4.61 -26.03 -13.56
N TYR A 528 -5.60 -25.38 -12.94
CA TYR A 528 -6.10 -25.73 -11.61
C TYR A 528 -7.54 -26.23 -11.61
N THR A 529 -8.09 -26.59 -12.78
CA THR A 529 -9.34 -27.34 -12.86
C THR A 529 -9.10 -28.76 -12.34
N ASN A 530 -9.90 -29.19 -11.36
CA ASN A 530 -9.74 -30.53 -10.78
C ASN A 530 -10.21 -31.64 -11.75
N ALA A 531 -9.93 -32.90 -11.41
CA ALA A 531 -10.32 -34.05 -12.24
C ALA A 531 -11.86 -34.21 -12.39
N GLN A 532 -12.63 -33.59 -11.50
CA GLN A 532 -14.09 -33.54 -11.49
C GLN A 532 -14.65 -32.42 -12.39
N GLY A 533 -13.80 -31.56 -12.94
CA GLY A 533 -14.17 -30.44 -13.81
C GLY A 533 -14.56 -29.15 -13.07
N ASP A 534 -14.39 -29.07 -11.75
CA ASP A 534 -14.60 -27.83 -11.00
C ASP A 534 -13.40 -26.89 -11.19
N SER A 535 -13.68 -25.73 -11.80
CA SER A 535 -12.71 -24.66 -11.99
C SER A 535 -12.81 -23.61 -10.87
N PRO A 536 -11.68 -23.01 -10.44
CA PRO A 536 -11.67 -21.86 -9.54
C PRO A 536 -12.37 -20.60 -10.10
N ASN A 537 -12.56 -20.51 -11.43
CA ASN A 537 -13.15 -19.38 -12.14
C ASN A 537 -12.47 -18.02 -11.86
N TYR A 538 -11.15 -17.96 -11.93
CA TYR A 538 -10.40 -16.71 -11.78
C TYR A 538 -10.78 -15.65 -12.82
N LEU A 539 -11.31 -16.03 -13.99
CA LEU A 539 -11.86 -15.09 -14.99
C LEU A 539 -12.93 -14.15 -14.43
N GLU A 540 -13.69 -14.55 -13.39
CA GLU A 540 -14.67 -13.71 -12.70
C GLU A 540 -14.02 -12.46 -12.05
N CYS A 541 -12.69 -12.42 -11.87
CA CYS A 541 -11.99 -11.22 -11.41
C CYS A 541 -12.17 -10.02 -12.36
N ILE A 542 -12.27 -10.31 -13.67
CA ILE A 542 -12.49 -9.32 -14.73
C ILE A 542 -14.00 -9.04 -14.79
N THR A 543 -14.49 -8.11 -13.97
CA THR A 543 -15.88 -7.66 -14.03
C THR A 543 -16.00 -6.19 -14.41
N PHE A 544 -16.95 -5.92 -15.29
CA PHE A 544 -17.32 -4.57 -15.71
C PHE A 544 -17.92 -3.80 -14.53
N ARG A 545 -17.67 -2.48 -14.50
CA ARG A 545 -17.94 -1.63 -13.33
C ARG A 545 -19.12 -0.71 -13.62
N GLY A 546 -20.19 -0.73 -12.80
CA GLY A 546 -21.23 0.32 -12.86
C GLY A 546 -22.61 -0.09 -12.35
N LEU A 547 -23.49 0.91 -12.13
CA LEU A 547 -24.91 0.71 -11.75
C LEU A 547 -25.70 -0.02 -12.85
N PHE A 548 -25.24 0.09 -14.11
CA PHE A 548 -25.85 -0.55 -15.29
C PHE A 548 -25.01 -1.72 -15.82
N ALA A 549 -24.17 -2.34 -14.98
CA ALA A 549 -23.30 -3.46 -15.38
C ALA A 549 -24.08 -4.55 -16.11
N PHE A 550 -25.27 -4.92 -15.63
CA PHE A 550 -26.13 -5.93 -16.27
C PHE A 550 -26.48 -5.64 -17.73
N ILE A 551 -26.61 -4.36 -18.11
CA ILE A 551 -26.89 -3.95 -19.49
C ILE A 551 -25.59 -3.77 -20.25
N THR A 552 -24.59 -3.13 -19.65
CA THR A 552 -23.35 -2.69 -20.32
C THR A 552 -22.37 -3.83 -20.57
N GLU A 553 -22.30 -4.82 -19.67
CA GLU A 553 -21.44 -5.99 -19.76
C GLU A 553 -21.62 -6.80 -21.05
N PRO A 554 -22.83 -7.23 -21.46
CA PRO A 554 -23.00 -7.98 -22.70
C PRO A 554 -22.62 -7.15 -23.93
N PHE A 555 -22.88 -5.84 -23.93
CA PHE A 555 -22.43 -4.96 -25.02
C PHE A 555 -20.91 -4.81 -25.02
N ALA A 556 -20.28 -4.60 -23.88
CA ALA A 556 -18.83 -4.45 -23.78
C ALA A 556 -18.10 -5.74 -24.19
N ALA A 557 -18.62 -6.91 -23.79
CA ALA A 557 -18.13 -8.22 -24.23
C ALA A 557 -18.26 -8.39 -25.75
N LEU A 558 -19.41 -8.04 -26.34
CA LEU A 558 -19.63 -8.07 -27.79
C LEU A 558 -18.65 -7.14 -28.53
N LEU A 559 -18.52 -5.89 -28.07
CA LEU A 559 -17.58 -4.93 -28.64
C LEU A 559 -16.14 -5.45 -28.56
N PHE A 560 -15.77 -6.09 -27.44
CA PHE A 560 -14.45 -6.64 -27.26
C PHE A 560 -14.16 -7.81 -28.20
N ILE A 561 -15.12 -8.71 -28.42
CA ILE A 561 -15.00 -9.82 -29.38
C ILE A 561 -14.73 -9.28 -30.79
N ILE A 562 -15.54 -8.31 -31.23
CA ILE A 562 -15.38 -7.69 -32.56
C ILE A 562 -14.04 -6.95 -32.66
N MET A 563 -13.63 -6.24 -31.60
CA MET A 563 -12.36 -5.53 -31.57
C MET A 563 -11.15 -6.48 -31.58
N LYS A 564 -11.22 -7.62 -30.88
CA LYS A 564 -10.23 -8.69 -30.94
C LYS A 564 -10.09 -9.23 -32.36
N PHE A 565 -11.20 -9.46 -33.06
CA PHE A 565 -11.19 -9.86 -34.47
C PHE A 565 -10.46 -8.84 -35.36
N PHE A 566 -10.79 -7.54 -35.24
CA PHE A 566 -10.07 -6.50 -36.00
C PHE A 566 -8.60 -6.36 -35.59
N LYS A 567 -8.26 -6.63 -34.32
CA LYS A 567 -6.88 -6.58 -33.83
C LYS A 567 -6.04 -7.69 -34.45
N ILE A 568 -6.59 -8.89 -34.63
CA ILE A 568 -5.91 -10.00 -35.31
C ILE A 568 -5.57 -9.61 -36.75
N ILE A 569 -6.46 -8.90 -37.45
CA ILE A 569 -6.26 -8.48 -38.84
C ILE A 569 -5.27 -7.31 -38.95
N THR A 570 -5.39 -6.30 -38.08
CA THR A 570 -4.66 -5.03 -38.23
C THR A 570 -3.37 -4.95 -37.42
N GLY A 571 -3.22 -5.78 -36.39
CA GLY A 571 -2.11 -5.67 -35.44
C GLY A 571 -2.15 -4.44 -34.54
N SER A 572 -3.16 -3.56 -34.59
CA SER A 572 -3.25 -2.32 -33.79
C SER A 572 -4.58 -2.14 -33.09
N TRP A 573 -4.57 -1.92 -31.77
CA TRP A 573 -5.79 -1.72 -30.99
C TRP A 573 -6.51 -0.42 -31.38
N GLY A 574 -5.78 0.65 -31.68
CA GLY A 574 -6.40 1.92 -32.08
C GLY A 574 -7.10 1.83 -33.44
N ILE A 575 -6.52 1.12 -34.41
CA ILE A 575 -7.18 0.87 -35.71
C ILE A 575 -8.41 -0.02 -35.51
N SER A 576 -8.33 -1.02 -34.64
CA SER A 576 -9.49 -1.86 -34.30
C SER A 576 -10.66 -1.05 -33.73
N ILE A 577 -10.40 -0.02 -32.93
CA ILE A 577 -11.46 0.89 -32.43
C ILE A 577 -12.12 1.64 -33.60
N ILE A 578 -11.34 2.14 -34.56
CA ILE A 578 -11.86 2.84 -35.75
C ILE A 578 -12.72 1.89 -36.59
N LEU A 579 -12.23 0.68 -36.87
CA LEU A 579 -12.96 -0.34 -37.64
C LEU A 579 -14.23 -0.80 -36.93
N LEU A 580 -14.18 -0.99 -35.61
CA LEU A 580 -15.36 -1.24 -34.79
C LEU A 580 -16.39 -0.12 -34.96
N THR A 581 -15.94 1.13 -34.96
CA THR A 581 -16.81 2.29 -35.17
C THR A 581 -17.46 2.28 -36.56
N VAL A 582 -16.69 1.97 -37.61
CA VAL A 582 -17.21 1.80 -38.98
C VAL A 582 -18.26 0.69 -39.02
N PHE A 583 -17.97 -0.47 -38.42
CA PHE A 583 -18.89 -1.60 -38.36
C PHE A 583 -20.22 -1.22 -37.67
N LEU A 584 -20.16 -0.59 -36.50
CA LEU A 584 -21.37 -0.13 -35.79
C LEU A 584 -22.15 0.91 -36.59
N LYS A 585 -21.47 1.82 -37.29
CA LYS A 585 -22.14 2.82 -38.16
C LYS A 585 -22.85 2.19 -39.35
N LEU A 586 -22.26 1.15 -39.94
CA LEU A 586 -22.88 0.39 -41.03
C LEU A 586 -24.10 -0.39 -40.52
N LEU A 587 -23.98 -1.05 -39.36
CA LEU A 587 -25.09 -1.76 -38.73
C LEU A 587 -26.26 -0.82 -38.42
N LEU A 588 -25.97 0.37 -37.88
CA LEU A 588 -26.97 1.38 -37.51
C LEU A 588 -27.34 2.32 -38.67
N TYR A 589 -26.80 2.09 -39.88
CA TYR A 589 -27.04 2.93 -41.06
C TYR A 589 -28.52 3.16 -41.37
N PRO A 590 -29.40 2.13 -41.46
CA PRO A 590 -30.81 2.33 -41.83
C PRO A 590 -31.54 3.21 -40.81
N LEU A 591 -31.22 3.04 -39.53
CA LEU A 591 -31.84 3.79 -38.44
C LEU A 591 -31.39 5.26 -38.43
N ASN A 592 -30.10 5.50 -38.63
CA ASN A 592 -29.55 6.84 -38.76
C ASN A 592 -30.10 7.56 -40.01
N ALA A 593 -30.23 6.85 -41.14
CA ALA A 593 -30.84 7.39 -42.36
C ALA A 593 -32.31 7.78 -42.14
N TRP A 594 -33.07 6.98 -41.36
CA TRP A 594 -34.43 7.32 -40.97
C TRP A 594 -34.50 8.60 -40.12
N SER A 595 -33.60 8.74 -39.14
CA SER A 595 -33.49 9.97 -38.34
C SER A 595 -33.15 11.20 -39.20
N ILE A 596 -32.18 11.08 -40.11
CA ILE A 596 -31.80 12.15 -41.04
C ILE A 596 -32.99 12.57 -41.92
N ARG A 597 -33.75 11.59 -42.45
CA ARG A 597 -34.95 11.87 -43.26
C ARG A 597 -36.01 12.63 -42.46
N SER A 598 -36.23 12.24 -41.20
CA SER A 598 -37.18 12.93 -40.32
C SER A 598 -36.73 14.37 -40.01
N MET A 599 -35.44 14.57 -39.71
CA MET A 599 -34.87 15.92 -39.51
C MET A 599 -35.03 16.81 -40.75
N ARG A 600 -34.84 16.29 -41.97
CA ARG A 600 -35.11 17.04 -43.20
C ARG A 600 -36.57 17.43 -43.36
N ARG A 601 -37.52 16.54 -43.00
CA ARG A 601 -38.96 16.88 -42.99
C ARG A 601 -39.26 17.99 -41.97
N MET A 602 -38.67 17.94 -40.78
CA MET A 602 -38.76 19.03 -39.79
C MET A 602 -38.21 20.35 -40.34
N GLN A 603 -37.06 20.31 -41.02
CA GLN A 603 -36.45 21.49 -41.60
C GLN A 603 -37.35 22.18 -42.65
N LYS A 604 -38.16 21.41 -43.41
CA LYS A 604 -39.17 21.92 -44.35
C LYS A 604 -40.39 22.53 -43.65
N LEU A 605 -40.75 22.08 -42.44
CA LEU A 605 -41.83 22.65 -41.64
C LEU A 605 -41.43 23.95 -40.93
N SER A 606 -40.12 24.22 -40.82
CA SER A 606 -39.56 25.41 -40.18
C SER A 606 -40.19 26.76 -40.55
N PRO A 607 -40.46 27.10 -41.83
CA PRO A 607 -41.13 28.37 -42.18
C PRO A 607 -42.56 28.45 -41.62
N TYR A 608 -43.33 27.36 -41.65
CA TYR A 608 -44.68 27.33 -41.08
C TYR A 608 -44.66 27.42 -39.56
N ILE A 609 -43.66 26.84 -38.91
CA ILE A 609 -43.44 27.00 -37.47
C ILE A 609 -43.17 28.48 -37.15
N GLN A 610 -42.39 29.18 -37.98
CA GLN A 610 -42.14 30.62 -37.83
C GLN A 610 -43.43 31.44 -37.98
N GLU A 611 -44.29 31.10 -38.94
CA GLU A 611 -45.60 31.76 -39.11
C GLU A 611 -46.50 31.57 -37.88
N ILE A 612 -46.59 30.34 -37.34
CA ILE A 612 -47.37 30.05 -36.11
C ILE A 612 -46.83 30.85 -34.92
N GLN A 613 -45.51 30.91 -34.75
CA GLN A 613 -44.87 31.65 -33.67
C GLN A 613 -45.09 33.16 -33.78
N GLN A 614 -45.08 33.71 -35.01
CA GLN A 614 -45.39 35.12 -35.25
C GLN A 614 -46.87 35.43 -34.99
N LYS A 615 -47.78 34.54 -35.41
CA LYS A 615 -49.23 34.69 -35.22
C LYS A 615 -49.63 34.66 -33.75
N TYR A 616 -49.04 33.77 -32.95
CA TYR A 616 -49.40 33.57 -31.54
C TYR A 616 -48.33 34.07 -30.55
N LYS A 617 -47.58 35.14 -30.88
CA LYS A 617 -46.53 35.71 -29.99
C LYS A 617 -46.99 35.98 -28.55
N LYS A 618 -48.27 36.37 -28.37
CA LYS A 618 -48.86 36.68 -27.06
C LYS A 618 -49.44 35.46 -26.33
N GLU A 619 -49.53 34.30 -27.00
CA GLU A 619 -50.15 33.07 -26.49
C GLU A 619 -49.22 31.84 -26.68
N PRO A 620 -48.12 31.72 -25.91
CA PRO A 620 -47.10 30.69 -26.13
C PRO A 620 -47.63 29.26 -25.98
N LYS A 621 -48.60 29.03 -25.09
CA LYS A 621 -49.26 27.72 -24.94
C LYS A 621 -50.01 27.31 -26.21
N ARG A 622 -50.71 28.26 -26.84
CA ARG A 622 -51.46 28.01 -28.09
C ARG A 622 -50.52 27.79 -29.27
N ALA A 623 -49.42 28.56 -29.34
CA ALA A 623 -48.37 28.34 -30.32
C ALA A 623 -47.78 26.91 -30.22
N GLN A 624 -47.50 26.41 -29.01
CA GLN A 624 -46.99 25.05 -28.82
C GLN A 624 -47.97 23.96 -29.25
N MET A 625 -49.28 24.12 -28.96
CA MET A 625 -50.31 23.18 -29.39
C MET A 625 -50.43 23.12 -30.92
N GLU A 626 -50.43 24.27 -31.60
CA GLU A 626 -50.50 24.33 -33.07
C GLU A 626 -49.25 23.76 -33.74
N ILE A 627 -48.05 24.01 -33.16
CA ILE A 627 -46.80 23.38 -33.63
C ILE A 627 -46.89 21.85 -33.51
N MET A 628 -47.44 21.34 -32.40
CA MET A 628 -47.60 19.90 -32.21
C MET A 628 -48.65 19.30 -33.16
N SER A 629 -49.77 19.99 -33.40
CA SER A 629 -50.76 19.63 -34.41
C SER A 629 -50.16 19.59 -35.81
N LEU A 630 -49.32 20.58 -36.16
CA LEU A 630 -48.60 20.62 -37.43
C LEU A 630 -47.67 19.41 -37.59
N TYR A 631 -46.92 19.05 -36.54
CA TYR A 631 -46.07 17.85 -36.54
C TYR A 631 -46.89 16.57 -36.71
N LYS A 632 -48.03 16.45 -36.01
CA LYS A 632 -48.94 15.29 -36.09
C LYS A 632 -49.54 15.13 -37.49
N THR A 633 -50.03 16.22 -38.09
CA THR A 633 -50.63 16.22 -39.43
C THR A 633 -49.62 15.82 -40.50
N ASN A 634 -48.36 16.24 -40.37
CA ASN A 634 -47.29 15.92 -41.32
C ASN A 634 -46.55 14.62 -40.97
N ARG A 635 -47.00 13.87 -39.95
CA ARG A 635 -46.38 12.62 -39.47
C ARG A 635 -44.89 12.75 -39.18
N VAL A 636 -44.50 13.88 -38.59
CA VAL A 636 -43.14 14.18 -38.17
C VAL A 636 -43.04 14.06 -36.65
N ASN A 637 -42.13 13.23 -36.15
CA ASN A 637 -41.95 13.06 -34.70
C ASN A 637 -40.67 13.78 -34.23
N PRO A 638 -40.76 14.77 -33.33
CA PRO A 638 -39.60 15.55 -32.87
C PRO A 638 -38.53 14.70 -32.15
N ILE A 639 -38.89 13.56 -31.54
CA ILE A 639 -37.96 12.68 -30.81
C ILE A 639 -37.01 11.95 -31.78
N THR A 640 -37.41 11.77 -33.04
CA THR A 640 -36.61 11.03 -34.02
C THR A 640 -35.28 11.72 -34.36
N GLY A 641 -35.16 13.03 -34.10
CA GLY A 641 -33.91 13.78 -34.26
C GLY A 641 -32.86 13.50 -33.17
N CYS A 642 -33.28 13.10 -31.95
CA CYS A 642 -32.36 12.72 -30.88
C CYS A 642 -32.18 11.21 -30.73
N LEU A 643 -32.96 10.40 -31.46
CA LEU A 643 -32.85 8.94 -31.42
C LEU A 643 -31.43 8.39 -31.71
N PRO A 644 -30.66 8.94 -32.68
CA PRO A 644 -29.28 8.48 -32.90
C PRO A 644 -28.40 8.63 -31.67
N LEU A 645 -28.55 9.73 -30.93
CA LEU A 645 -27.78 10.00 -29.72
C LEU A 645 -28.14 9.01 -28.60
N LEU A 646 -29.43 8.73 -28.41
CA LEU A 646 -29.91 7.80 -27.40
C LEU A 646 -29.43 6.37 -27.64
N ILE A 647 -29.40 5.94 -28.90
CA ILE A 647 -28.93 4.59 -29.27
C ILE A 647 -27.42 4.49 -29.20
N GLN A 648 -26.70 5.57 -29.49
CA GLN A 648 -25.24 5.63 -29.36
C GLN A 648 -24.79 5.58 -27.89
N LEU A 649 -25.59 6.10 -26.95
CA LEU A 649 -25.21 6.24 -25.54
C LEU A 649 -24.86 4.89 -24.86
N PRO A 650 -25.64 3.80 -24.99
CA PRO A 650 -25.23 2.48 -24.50
C PRO A 650 -23.89 1.99 -25.05
N PHE A 651 -23.62 2.18 -26.34
CA PHE A 651 -22.34 1.79 -26.93
C PHE A 651 -21.18 2.63 -26.43
N LEU A 652 -21.41 3.93 -26.18
CA LEU A 652 -20.41 4.81 -25.57
C LEU A 652 -20.05 4.36 -24.14
N ILE A 653 -21.06 4.06 -23.32
CA ILE A 653 -20.85 3.58 -21.94
C ILE A 653 -20.14 2.22 -21.97
N ALA A 654 -20.57 1.29 -22.84
CA ALA A 654 -19.92 -0.01 -23.00
C ALA A 654 -18.45 0.12 -23.43
N MET A 655 -18.14 1.04 -24.35
CA MET A 655 -16.77 1.30 -24.78
C MET A 655 -15.91 1.89 -23.65
N PHE A 656 -16.47 2.80 -22.85
CA PHE A 656 -15.80 3.35 -21.68
C PHE A 656 -15.48 2.28 -20.64
N ASP A 657 -16.46 1.43 -20.31
CA ASP A 657 -16.27 0.33 -19.36
C ASP A 657 -15.28 -0.72 -19.90
N LEU A 658 -15.29 -0.96 -21.21
CA LEU A 658 -14.34 -1.85 -21.87
C LEU A 658 -12.89 -1.35 -21.75
N LEU A 659 -12.65 -0.07 -22.04
CA LEU A 659 -11.33 0.55 -21.89
C LEU A 659 -10.85 0.49 -20.44
N LYS A 660 -11.76 0.67 -19.48
CA LYS A 660 -11.45 0.63 -18.05
C LYS A 660 -11.31 -0.78 -17.47
N SER A 661 -11.84 -1.81 -18.10
CA SER A 661 -11.83 -3.17 -17.52
C SER A 661 -10.87 -4.12 -18.24
N SER A 662 -10.51 -3.83 -19.49
CA SER A 662 -9.64 -4.69 -20.28
C SER A 662 -8.17 -4.33 -20.11
N PHE A 663 -7.41 -5.22 -19.47
CA PHE A 663 -5.96 -5.11 -19.38
C PHE A 663 -5.29 -5.00 -20.75
N LEU A 664 -5.79 -5.71 -21.78
CA LEU A 664 -5.17 -5.76 -23.10
C LEU A 664 -5.13 -4.41 -23.83
N LEU A 665 -5.93 -3.44 -23.39
CA LEU A 665 -5.94 -2.08 -23.92
C LEU A 665 -5.00 -1.15 -23.15
N ARG A 666 -4.58 -1.54 -21.93
CA ARG A 666 -3.65 -0.77 -21.10
C ARG A 666 -2.27 -0.76 -21.75
N GLY A 667 -1.73 0.44 -21.93
CA GLY A 667 -0.44 0.66 -22.59
C GLY A 667 -0.42 0.24 -24.06
N ALA A 668 -1.60 0.06 -24.68
CA ALA A 668 -1.68 -0.15 -26.11
C ALA A 668 -1.40 1.17 -26.83
N THR A 669 -0.27 1.23 -27.53
CA THR A 669 0.12 2.38 -28.35
C THR A 669 -0.69 2.42 -29.65
N PHE A 670 -1.14 3.61 -30.04
CA PHE A 670 -1.77 3.86 -31.34
C PHE A 670 -0.89 4.74 -32.24
N ILE A 671 -0.47 5.91 -31.72
CA ILE A 671 0.46 6.83 -32.40
C ILE A 671 1.67 6.98 -31.48
N PRO A 672 2.81 6.32 -31.79
CA PRO A 672 3.99 6.37 -30.93
C PRO A 672 4.43 7.81 -30.64
N GLY A 673 4.60 8.15 -29.36
CA GLY A 673 5.01 9.47 -28.91
C GLY A 673 3.88 10.50 -28.76
N TRP A 674 2.62 10.12 -29.01
CA TRP A 674 1.44 10.93 -28.66
C TRP A 674 0.37 10.10 -27.94
N ILE A 675 0.00 8.95 -28.49
CA ILE A 675 -1.02 8.06 -27.92
C ILE A 675 -0.37 6.73 -27.57
N ASP A 676 0.26 6.70 -26.40
CA ASP A 676 0.98 5.53 -25.90
C ASP A 676 0.13 4.61 -25.02
N ASN A 677 -1.04 5.08 -24.58
CA ASN A 677 -1.98 4.30 -23.79
C ASN A 677 -3.44 4.65 -24.14
N LEU A 678 -4.16 3.71 -24.74
CA LEU A 678 -5.58 3.89 -25.10
C LEU A 678 -6.52 4.07 -23.90
N THR A 679 -6.10 3.68 -22.69
CA THR A 679 -6.92 3.74 -21.48
C THR A 679 -6.69 4.99 -20.62
N ALA A 680 -5.61 5.73 -20.91
CA ALA A 680 -5.30 7.02 -20.33
C ALA A 680 -5.75 8.16 -21.27
N PRO A 681 -5.92 9.40 -20.75
CA PRO A 681 -6.07 10.59 -21.60
C PRO A 681 -4.91 10.73 -22.59
N ASP A 682 -5.15 11.37 -23.74
CA ASP A 682 -4.08 11.63 -24.72
C ASP A 682 -3.22 12.80 -24.27
N VAL A 683 -1.90 12.63 -24.21
CA VAL A 683 -0.97 13.69 -23.82
C VAL A 683 -0.06 14.00 -25.00
N LEU A 684 -0.23 15.17 -25.61
CA LEU A 684 0.62 15.61 -26.72
C LEU A 684 1.94 16.22 -26.22
N PHE A 685 1.87 17.03 -25.16
CA PHE A 685 3.03 17.58 -24.45
C PHE A 685 2.64 17.97 -23.02
N SER A 686 3.61 18.02 -22.13
CA SER A 686 3.47 18.38 -20.71
C SER A 686 4.37 19.56 -20.32
N TRP A 687 4.05 20.22 -19.21
CA TRP A 687 4.84 21.35 -18.66
C TRP A 687 4.87 21.31 -17.12
N THR A 688 5.78 22.09 -16.52
CA THR A 688 6.09 21.98 -15.08
C THR A 688 5.15 22.78 -14.17
N THR A 689 4.60 23.90 -14.63
CA THR A 689 3.77 24.81 -13.83
C THR A 689 2.28 24.66 -14.12
N PRO A 690 1.43 24.28 -13.16
CA PRO A 690 0.02 24.04 -13.41
C PRO A 690 -0.70 25.28 -13.90
N VAL A 691 -1.37 25.14 -15.05
CA VAL A 691 -2.26 26.17 -15.60
C VAL A 691 -3.64 25.98 -14.96
N TRP A 692 -4.22 27.08 -14.47
CA TRP A 692 -5.57 27.10 -13.92
C TRP A 692 -6.52 26.54 -14.99
N PHE A 693 -7.11 25.37 -14.72
CA PHE A 693 -8.00 24.56 -15.59
C PHE A 693 -7.35 23.44 -16.42
N PHE A 694 -6.24 23.69 -17.12
CA PHE A 694 -5.64 22.67 -18.02
C PHE A 694 -4.65 21.73 -17.32
N GLY A 695 -4.23 22.04 -16.10
CA GLY A 695 -3.26 21.22 -15.37
C GLY A 695 -1.85 21.36 -15.95
N ASN A 696 -1.17 20.23 -16.13
CA ASN A 696 0.22 20.13 -16.61
C ASN A 696 0.33 19.45 -17.98
N GLU A 697 -0.79 19.08 -18.61
CA GLU A 697 -0.83 18.22 -19.79
C GLU A 697 -1.79 18.80 -20.85
N PHE A 698 -1.39 18.76 -22.12
CA PHE A 698 -2.23 19.19 -23.23
C PHE A 698 -2.82 17.98 -23.97
N HIS A 699 -4.15 17.89 -23.98
CA HIS A 699 -4.90 16.83 -24.66
C HIS A 699 -5.52 17.35 -25.96
N LEU A 700 -5.12 16.78 -27.10
CA LEU A 700 -5.50 17.25 -28.44
C LEU A 700 -6.80 16.61 -28.94
N LEU A 701 -7.05 15.32 -28.68
CA LEU A 701 -8.24 14.62 -29.18
C LEU A 701 -9.57 15.28 -28.73
N PRO A 702 -9.75 15.71 -27.47
CA PRO A 702 -10.96 16.41 -27.03
C PRO A 702 -11.16 17.73 -27.76
N ILE A 703 -10.08 18.46 -28.06
CA ILE A 703 -10.15 19.72 -28.82
C ILE A 703 -10.59 19.46 -30.25
N LEU A 704 -10.03 18.44 -30.92
CA LEU A 704 -10.46 18.02 -32.25
C LEU A 704 -11.93 17.58 -32.25
N LEU A 705 -12.34 16.85 -31.21
CA LEU A 705 -13.74 16.45 -30.99
C LEU A 705 -14.64 17.69 -30.91
N GLY A 706 -14.27 18.70 -30.11
CA GLY A 706 -14.99 19.97 -30.01
C GLY A 706 -15.09 20.72 -31.34
N VAL A 707 -13.99 20.80 -32.09
CA VAL A 707 -13.95 21.44 -33.42
C VAL A 707 -14.86 20.70 -34.40
N VAL A 708 -14.84 19.37 -34.42
CA VAL A 708 -15.72 18.56 -35.28
C VAL A 708 -17.18 18.71 -34.88
N MET A 709 -17.50 18.72 -33.58
CA MET A 709 -18.86 18.98 -33.10
C MET A 709 -19.35 20.36 -33.54
N PHE A 710 -18.51 21.39 -33.39
CA PHE A 710 -18.84 22.75 -33.82
C PHE A 710 -19.04 22.84 -35.34
N ALA A 711 -18.16 22.22 -36.13
CA ALA A 711 -18.28 22.14 -37.58
C ALA A 711 -19.57 21.41 -38.00
N GLN A 712 -19.89 20.28 -37.37
CA GLN A 712 -21.10 19.51 -37.63
C GLN A 712 -22.38 20.33 -37.37
N GLN A 713 -22.38 21.12 -36.29
CA GLN A 713 -23.49 22.03 -35.98
C GLN A 713 -23.64 23.13 -37.03
N LYS A 714 -22.52 23.73 -37.49
CA LYS A 714 -22.54 24.74 -38.55
C LYS A 714 -23.05 24.17 -39.88
N ILE A 715 -22.61 22.98 -40.26
CA ILE A 715 -23.08 22.28 -41.47
C ILE A 715 -24.59 21.99 -41.37
N SER A 716 -25.06 21.55 -40.21
CA SER A 716 -26.49 21.26 -39.97
C SER A 716 -27.35 22.51 -39.86
N ALA A 717 -26.77 23.66 -39.48
CA ALA A 717 -27.43 24.95 -39.32
C ALA A 717 -27.50 25.78 -40.62
N ASN A 718 -26.93 25.31 -41.74
CA ASN A 718 -26.98 26.01 -43.02
C ASN A 718 -28.43 26.18 -43.53
N LYS A 719 -29.05 27.31 -43.18
CA LYS A 719 -30.29 27.80 -43.76
C LYS A 719 -30.11 29.24 -44.25
N LYS A 720 -30.59 29.50 -45.47
CA LYS A 720 -30.72 30.83 -46.07
C LYS A 720 -31.92 31.54 -45.42
N GLY A 721 -31.70 32.63 -44.67
CA GLY A 721 -32.74 33.48 -44.07
C GLY A 721 -32.41 33.98 -42.65
N PRO A 722 -33.15 34.97 -42.11
CA PRO A 722 -32.95 35.47 -40.76
C PRO A 722 -33.30 34.42 -39.70
N LEU A 723 -32.40 34.22 -38.72
CA LEU A 723 -32.52 33.24 -37.64
C LEU A 723 -33.58 33.65 -36.60
N THR A 724 -34.57 32.80 -36.34
CA THR A 724 -35.54 32.96 -35.24
C THR A 724 -34.86 32.85 -33.86
N ASP A 725 -35.43 33.43 -32.80
CA ASP A 725 -34.89 33.33 -31.43
C ASP A 725 -34.73 31.88 -30.96
N GLN A 726 -35.67 30.99 -31.31
CA GLN A 726 -35.55 29.56 -31.00
C GLN A 726 -34.39 28.88 -31.76
N GLN A 727 -34.10 29.30 -32.98
CA GLN A 727 -32.97 28.77 -33.77
C GLN A 727 -31.64 29.29 -33.24
N ARG A 728 -31.60 30.56 -32.80
CA ARG A 728 -30.44 31.13 -32.09
C ARG A 728 -30.20 30.38 -30.78
N GLN A 729 -31.26 30.09 -30.03
CA GLN A 729 -31.17 29.30 -28.80
C GLN A 729 -30.66 27.88 -29.07
N GLN A 730 -31.11 27.22 -30.14
CA GLN A 730 -30.62 25.88 -30.51
C GLN A 730 -29.15 25.90 -30.95
N ALA A 731 -28.72 26.92 -31.71
CA ALA A 731 -27.33 27.09 -32.11
C ALA A 731 -26.41 27.42 -30.91
N ALA A 732 -26.88 28.28 -30.00
CA ALA A 732 -26.18 28.61 -28.76
C ALA A 732 -26.06 27.38 -27.85
N MET A 733 -27.15 26.63 -27.66
CA MET A 733 -27.17 25.37 -26.92
C MET A 733 -26.22 24.34 -27.55
N GLY A 734 -26.19 24.23 -28.88
CA GLY A 734 -25.24 23.38 -29.58
C GLY A 734 -23.80 23.78 -29.27
N THR A 735 -23.46 25.07 -29.41
CA THR A 735 -22.09 25.56 -29.17
C THR A 735 -21.68 25.33 -27.72
N MET A 736 -22.58 25.61 -26.77
CA MET A 736 -22.38 25.33 -25.35
C MET A 736 -22.17 23.83 -25.10
N MET A 737 -22.94 22.96 -25.76
CA MET A 737 -22.81 21.52 -25.66
C MET A 737 -21.46 21.04 -26.21
N ALA A 738 -20.99 21.60 -27.33
CA ALA A 738 -19.67 21.28 -27.89
C ALA A 738 -18.54 21.65 -26.90
N ILE A 739 -18.62 22.83 -26.27
CA ILE A 739 -17.67 23.23 -25.23
C ILE A 739 -17.74 22.28 -24.03
N LEU A 740 -18.94 22.03 -23.51
CA LEU A 740 -19.15 21.14 -22.36
C LEU A 740 -18.61 19.72 -22.61
N PHE A 741 -18.94 19.13 -23.76
CA PHE A 741 -18.43 17.81 -24.14
C PHE A 741 -16.92 17.79 -24.32
N THR A 742 -16.33 18.85 -24.88
CA THR A 742 -14.86 18.99 -24.99
C THR A 742 -14.22 18.99 -23.60
N LEU A 743 -14.77 19.76 -22.66
CA LEU A 743 -14.27 19.82 -21.28
C LEU A 743 -14.45 18.49 -20.54
N MET A 744 -15.57 17.81 -20.76
CA MET A 744 -15.86 16.51 -20.14
C MET A 744 -14.93 15.41 -20.69
N PHE A 745 -14.77 15.32 -22.01
CA PHE A 745 -13.91 14.34 -22.67
C PHE A 745 -12.42 14.63 -22.47
N TYR A 746 -12.06 15.81 -21.94
CA TYR A 746 -10.67 16.16 -21.64
C TYR A 746 -10.00 15.14 -20.73
N ASN A 747 -10.70 14.60 -19.73
CA ASN A 747 -10.14 13.63 -18.79
C ASN A 747 -10.47 12.16 -19.13
N PHE A 748 -11.06 11.91 -20.28
CA PHE A 748 -11.49 10.57 -20.69
C PHE A 748 -10.39 9.83 -21.47
N PRO A 749 -10.45 8.48 -21.52
CA PRO A 749 -9.48 7.69 -22.29
C PRO A 749 -9.36 8.15 -23.73
N SER A 750 -8.14 8.20 -24.24
CA SER A 750 -7.85 8.49 -25.65
C SER A 750 -8.58 7.51 -26.59
N GLY A 751 -8.70 6.24 -26.23
CA GLY A 751 -9.48 5.25 -26.98
C GLY A 751 -10.96 5.60 -27.10
N LEU A 752 -11.56 6.21 -26.07
CA LEU A 752 -12.93 6.69 -26.12
C LEU A 752 -13.05 7.93 -27.01
N ASN A 753 -12.08 8.83 -26.91
CA ASN A 753 -12.02 10.03 -27.76
C ASN A 753 -11.87 9.64 -29.24
N ILE A 754 -11.02 8.66 -29.56
CA ILE A 754 -10.85 8.11 -30.92
C ILE A 754 -12.18 7.51 -31.43
N TYR A 755 -12.84 6.68 -30.62
CA TYR A 755 -14.15 6.11 -30.95
C TYR A 755 -15.17 7.20 -31.29
N TRP A 756 -15.29 8.21 -30.43
CA TRP A 756 -16.27 9.27 -30.62
C TRP A 756 -15.94 10.17 -31.80
N LEU A 757 -14.68 10.57 -31.95
CA LEU A 757 -14.21 11.37 -33.09
C LEU A 757 -14.47 10.64 -34.41
N SER A 758 -14.11 9.35 -34.50
CA SER A 758 -14.37 8.51 -35.66
C SER A 758 -15.87 8.41 -35.95
N SER A 759 -16.69 8.23 -34.91
CA SER A 759 -18.15 8.16 -35.01
C SER A 759 -18.76 9.44 -35.56
N MET A 760 -18.25 10.61 -35.16
CA MET A 760 -18.71 11.91 -35.66
C MET A 760 -18.30 12.14 -37.11
N LEU A 761 -17.04 11.86 -37.47
CA LEU A 761 -16.54 12.00 -38.84
C LEU A 761 -17.34 11.11 -39.81
N LEU A 762 -17.54 9.84 -39.46
CA LEU A 762 -18.39 8.93 -40.22
C LEU A 762 -19.84 9.39 -40.27
N GLY A 763 -20.34 9.98 -39.18
CA GLY A 763 -21.68 10.59 -39.13
C GLY A 763 -21.84 11.74 -40.12
N ILE A 764 -20.83 12.62 -40.26
CA ILE A 764 -20.82 13.70 -41.26
C ILE A 764 -20.83 13.13 -42.67
N VAL A 765 -19.98 12.12 -42.95
CA VAL A 765 -19.95 11.43 -44.24
C VAL A 765 -21.30 10.77 -44.55
N GLN A 766 -21.89 10.08 -43.57
CA GLN A 766 -23.20 9.46 -43.68
C GLN A 766 -24.31 10.49 -43.95
N GLN A 767 -24.30 11.61 -43.23
CA GLN A 767 -25.25 12.69 -43.42
C GLN A 767 -25.13 13.28 -44.82
N TRP A 768 -23.91 13.52 -45.29
CA TRP A 768 -23.64 14.02 -46.65
C TRP A 768 -24.14 13.04 -47.73
N ALA A 769 -23.82 11.74 -47.61
CA ALA A 769 -24.25 10.71 -48.55
C ALA A 769 -25.79 10.56 -48.57
N THR A 770 -26.42 10.44 -47.40
CA THR A 770 -27.88 10.34 -47.26
C THR A 770 -28.57 11.59 -47.83
N ASN A 771 -28.02 12.76 -47.56
CA ASN A 771 -28.52 14.02 -48.07
C ASN A 771 -28.56 14.05 -49.60
N LYS A 772 -27.45 13.66 -50.25
CA LYS A 772 -27.33 13.58 -51.71
C LYS A 772 -28.35 12.60 -52.32
N ILE A 773 -28.54 11.43 -51.71
CA ILE A 773 -29.54 10.44 -52.14
C ILE A 773 -30.96 11.01 -52.03
N LEU A 774 -31.28 11.68 -50.91
CA LEU A 774 -32.59 12.29 -50.68
C LEU A 774 -32.86 13.52 -51.57
N ASP A 775 -31.84 14.23 -52.04
CA ASP A 775 -32.00 15.34 -53.00
C ASP A 775 -32.21 14.81 -54.43
N SER A 776 -31.61 13.67 -54.77
CA SER A 776 -31.81 12.99 -56.07
C SER A 776 -33.21 12.37 -56.23
N LYS A 777 -33.77 11.77 -55.17
CA LYS A 777 -35.16 11.32 -55.12
C LYS A 777 -36.04 12.49 -54.71
N HIS A 778 -36.62 13.22 -55.67
CA HIS A 778 -37.48 14.38 -55.41
C HIS A 778 -38.54 14.14 -54.29
N ILE A 779 -38.21 14.52 -53.05
CA ILE A 779 -39.15 14.62 -51.93
C ILE A 779 -40.01 15.89 -52.13
N LYS A 780 -40.59 16.07 -53.31
CA LYS A 780 -41.60 17.10 -53.57
C LYS A 780 -43.01 16.64 -53.16
N ASN A 781 -43.23 15.33 -53.00
CA ASN A 781 -44.57 14.75 -52.82
C ASN A 781 -44.93 14.30 -51.38
N GLU A 782 -44.03 14.38 -50.39
CA GLU A 782 -44.30 13.84 -49.03
C GLU A 782 -44.87 14.84 -48.01
N VAL A 783 -44.84 16.15 -48.28
CA VAL A 783 -45.44 17.16 -47.38
C VAL A 783 -46.72 17.67 -48.03
N SER A 784 -47.82 16.95 -47.83
CA SER A 784 -49.15 17.40 -48.20
C SER A 784 -49.57 18.52 -47.23
N LEU A 785 -49.28 19.77 -47.60
CA LEU A 785 -49.89 20.93 -46.96
C LEU A 785 -51.39 20.86 -47.23
N ASN A 786 -52.15 20.32 -46.28
CA ASN A 786 -53.61 20.48 -46.28
C ASN A 786 -53.88 21.97 -46.03
N LYS A 787 -53.89 22.76 -47.10
CA LYS A 787 -54.52 24.08 -47.12
C LYS A 787 -56.04 23.86 -47.05
N ARG A 788 -56.56 23.51 -45.88
CA ARG A 788 -57.97 23.80 -45.57
C ARG A 788 -57.99 25.05 -44.70
N LYS A 789 -58.56 26.10 -45.31
CA LYS A 789 -58.83 27.43 -44.75
C LYS A 789 -59.59 27.33 -43.44
#